data_AF-A0A090M9Z9-F1
#
_entry.id   AF-A0A090M9Z9-F1
#
_cell.length_a   1.000
_cell.length_b   1.000
_cell.length_c   1.000
_cell.angle_alpha   90.00
_cell.angle_beta   90.00
_cell.angle_gamma   90.00
#
_symmetry.space_group_name_H-M   'P 1'
#
loop_
_entity.id
_entity.type
_entity.pdbx_description
1 polymer ?
#
loop_
_entity_poly.entity_id
_entity_poly.type
_entity_poly.pdbx_seq_one_letter_code
_entity_poly.pdbx_strand_id
1 'polypeptide(L)'
;MGKLRHWLRSRSATPIQQRETESEPTNVNLAPAAEQSSSLEQSSTLLFPDGVEILVNPPDADVDICFVHGLTGNRTSTWSARGQPAPWPKTLLPSELPRACILTYGYDAYVVSKSVASSNRLIDHAMNLLTDLTNDRRRRNALSRPLIFVVHSLGGLVCKEAILLSRNNPNRSRQDFFIHIKGIVFMGTPHKGSWMADWSRIPAKTLGLVKSTNRSLLEVLETNNQYLESIHVRFLSMMREQREAGRQLEVSCFFEELPLSTVGKVVSKESATFEGYDPITIHANHADMVKFRSIEENGFKRVVGELTAWKPETEPRTHYLPFSRNKNFIGREGVIAELQKLLFAHPGGQRAALVGLGGIGKTQIALQLAHLAKNDSQSHQNYSVIWMPALSMASFEQACTRMIKVFDIEHAGNKDPKETFKDFLSSEETGKWFLIIDNADNMETLYGTAQEPGGIADFIPDCEHGCILFTTRSREVAVTVAQTNVVELSEMDKKDARALLQSSLIQKEQMQDTVLADKLLDELAYLPLAITQASAYMKINKVSIKEYLRLLQNTDQDMVELLSVGFRDGIHYDAAQGAVVTTWIVSFKQIRALHEEAATILSFAACLEPKAIPRALLPRLGTEQSMTRAIGTLCGYSFLSQREDGDMFDMHSLVHLATRRWNKDEDREEGIQQLALARIAEAFPTDDWENREVWRQHLPHALRLLTSIDSNGSDNAFQETTLAEDHPDRLASQHALAMAYKANGQIAEARTT
;
A
#
# COMPACT_ATOMS: atom_id res chain seq x y z
N MET A 1 -2.67 -15.56 -53.05
CA MET A 1 -3.11 -16.89 -53.55
C MET A 1 -3.41 -17.74 -52.33
N GLY A 2 -4.59 -18.21 -51.99
CA GLY A 2 -5.89 -18.32 -52.64
C GLY A 2 -6.62 -19.40 -51.83
N LYS A 3 -7.79 -19.07 -51.27
CA LYS A 3 -8.70 -20.06 -50.68
C LYS A 3 -9.00 -21.14 -51.72
N LEU A 4 -8.99 -22.42 -51.35
CA LEU A 4 -10.05 -23.42 -51.57
C LEU A 4 -9.54 -24.86 -51.40
N ARG A 5 -10.27 -25.64 -50.60
CA ARG A 5 -10.58 -27.10 -50.70
C ARG A 5 -10.93 -27.59 -49.29
N HIS A 6 -12.07 -27.20 -48.71
CA HIS A 6 -13.39 -27.83 -48.89
C HIS A 6 -13.51 -28.96 -49.93
N TRP A 7 -13.18 -30.19 -49.52
CA TRP A 7 -13.75 -31.48 -49.99
C TRP A 7 -13.06 -32.57 -49.12
N LEU A 8 -13.65 -33.16 -48.08
CA LEU A 8 -14.59 -34.28 -48.21
C LEU A 8 -15.02 -34.84 -46.83
N ARG A 9 -16.35 -35.02 -46.72
CA ARG A 9 -17.09 -36.19 -46.17
C ARG A 9 -17.04 -36.50 -44.67
N SER A 10 -18.15 -36.39 -43.91
CA SER A 10 -19.47 -37.11 -43.95
C SER A 10 -19.52 -38.09 -42.75
N ARG A 11 -20.59 -38.37 -41.99
CA ARG A 11 -22.06 -38.45 -42.16
C ARG A 11 -22.70 -38.29 -40.76
N SER A 12 -23.93 -37.82 -40.56
CA SER A 12 -25.24 -38.47 -40.83
C SER A 12 -26.34 -37.49 -40.36
N ALA A 13 -27.34 -37.04 -41.14
CA ALA A 13 -28.54 -37.71 -41.67
C ALA A 13 -29.42 -38.32 -40.53
N THR A 14 -30.72 -38.04 -40.32
CA THR A 14 -31.84 -37.57 -41.19
C THR A 14 -33.12 -37.31 -40.31
N PRO A 15 -34.35 -36.98 -40.82
CA PRO A 15 -35.21 -35.86 -40.37
C PRO A 15 -36.69 -36.27 -40.07
N ILE A 16 -37.67 -35.34 -40.29
CA ILE A 16 -39.16 -35.49 -40.54
C ILE A 16 -40.03 -34.78 -39.46
N GLN A 17 -41.11 -33.99 -39.69
CA GLN A 17 -41.91 -33.53 -40.85
C GLN A 17 -42.74 -32.24 -40.52
N GLN A 18 -42.90 -31.38 -41.53
CA GLN A 18 -44.06 -30.60 -42.05
C GLN A 18 -45.33 -30.30 -41.20
N ARG A 19 -45.82 -29.04 -41.29
CA ARG A 19 -47.03 -28.69 -42.06
C ARG A 19 -47.21 -27.17 -42.30
N GLU A 20 -47.74 -26.88 -43.50
CA GLU A 20 -47.99 -25.59 -44.16
C GLU A 20 -49.33 -24.94 -43.76
N THR A 21 -49.48 -23.62 -44.03
CA THR A 21 -50.57 -22.96 -44.80
C THR A 21 -50.25 -21.45 -44.92
N GLU A 22 -49.84 -20.93 -46.09
CA GLU A 22 -50.65 -20.19 -47.12
C GLU A 22 -50.94 -18.71 -46.74
N SER A 23 -50.32 -17.66 -47.34
CA SER A 23 -50.31 -17.10 -48.72
C SER A 23 -51.26 -15.89 -48.86
N GLU A 24 -50.79 -14.63 -48.88
CA GLU A 24 -50.45 -13.77 -50.06
C GLU A 24 -51.69 -13.05 -50.69
N PRO A 25 -51.63 -12.04 -51.62
CA PRO A 25 -50.49 -11.35 -52.26
C PRO A 25 -50.64 -9.84 -52.67
N THR A 26 -49.55 -9.30 -53.26
CA THR A 26 -49.42 -8.41 -54.46
C THR A 26 -49.64 -6.87 -54.47
N ASN A 27 -48.52 -6.15 -54.69
CA ASN A 27 -48.14 -5.22 -55.79
C ASN A 27 -49.19 -4.29 -56.47
N VAL A 28 -48.83 -3.01 -56.72
CA VAL A 28 -48.45 -2.43 -58.05
C VAL A 28 -48.11 -0.92 -57.95
N ASN A 29 -47.06 -0.52 -58.70
CA ASN A 29 -46.57 0.79 -59.17
C ASN A 29 -47.51 2.03 -59.23
N LEU A 30 -46.96 3.23 -58.97
CA LEU A 30 -46.72 4.33 -59.95
C LEU A 30 -46.33 5.65 -59.24
N ALA A 31 -45.19 6.25 -59.61
CA ALA A 31 -44.88 7.67 -59.36
C ALA A 31 -45.66 8.55 -60.36
N PRO A 32 -45.99 9.84 -60.08
CA PRO A 32 -44.96 10.89 -60.06
C PRO A 32 -45.17 12.06 -59.07
N ALA A 33 -44.03 12.58 -58.60
CA ALA A 33 -43.64 13.98 -58.37
C ALA A 33 -44.48 14.94 -57.48
N ALA A 34 -43.70 15.60 -56.60
CA ALA A 34 -43.92 16.87 -55.88
C ALA A 34 -44.62 16.81 -54.50
N GLU A 35 -43.89 16.30 -53.50
CA GLU A 35 -44.20 16.57 -52.08
C GLU A 35 -43.65 17.93 -51.65
N GLN A 36 -44.57 18.86 -51.37
CA GLN A 36 -44.33 19.94 -50.42
C GLN A 36 -44.32 19.32 -49.01
N SER A 37 -43.15 19.27 -48.38
CA SER A 37 -42.99 18.82 -47.00
C SER A 37 -43.60 19.84 -46.03
N SER A 38 -44.78 19.54 -45.49
CA SER A 38 -45.28 20.18 -44.27
C SER A 38 -44.57 19.56 -43.06
N SER A 39 -43.62 20.28 -42.50
CA SER A 39 -42.91 19.95 -41.26
C SER A 39 -43.87 19.92 -40.07
N LEU A 40 -44.14 18.74 -39.54
CA LEU A 40 -44.70 18.56 -38.20
C LEU A 40 -43.56 18.73 -37.18
N GLU A 41 -43.48 19.91 -36.55
CA GLU A 41 -42.68 20.13 -35.36
C GLU A 41 -43.19 19.25 -34.21
N GLN A 42 -42.43 18.21 -33.86
CA GLN A 42 -42.58 17.52 -32.59
C GLN A 42 -41.87 18.33 -31.50
N SER A 43 -42.64 19.00 -30.64
CA SER A 43 -42.11 19.71 -29.48
C SER A 43 -41.57 18.68 -28.46
N SER A 44 -40.25 18.59 -28.31
CA SER A 44 -39.61 17.85 -27.23
C SER A 44 -39.74 18.64 -25.92
N THR A 45 -40.46 18.11 -24.93
CA THR A 45 -40.50 18.64 -23.57
C THR A 45 -39.11 18.50 -22.93
N LEU A 46 -38.38 19.60 -22.79
CA LEU A 46 -37.11 19.64 -22.08
C LEU A 46 -37.34 19.39 -20.58
N LEU A 47 -36.78 18.30 -20.03
CA LEU A 47 -36.76 18.00 -18.61
C LEU A 47 -35.86 19.02 -17.87
N PHE A 48 -36.30 19.51 -16.71
CA PHE A 48 -35.51 20.43 -15.89
C PHE A 48 -34.28 19.70 -15.29
N PRO A 49 -33.07 20.30 -15.29
CA PRO A 49 -31.85 19.65 -14.80
C PRO A 49 -31.78 19.63 -13.26
N ASP A 50 -32.53 18.72 -12.64
CA ASP A 50 -32.64 18.51 -11.19
C ASP A 50 -31.54 17.58 -10.63
N GLY A 51 -31.18 17.76 -9.35
CA GLY A 51 -30.21 16.93 -8.62
C GLY A 51 -28.74 17.30 -8.84
N VAL A 52 -27.83 16.43 -8.36
CA VAL A 52 -26.37 16.61 -8.40
C VAL A 52 -25.81 16.30 -9.80
N GLU A 53 -24.99 17.21 -10.33
CA GLU A 53 -24.13 17.00 -11.49
C GLU A 53 -22.67 17.25 -11.13
N ILE A 54 -21.81 16.32 -11.53
CA ILE A 54 -20.36 16.41 -11.35
C ILE A 54 -19.78 17.16 -12.56
N LEU A 55 -19.26 18.36 -12.34
CA LEU A 55 -18.62 19.16 -13.38
C LEU A 55 -17.16 18.75 -13.59
N VAL A 56 -16.45 18.48 -12.48
CA VAL A 56 -15.04 18.09 -12.45
C VAL A 56 -14.84 17.11 -11.28
N ASN A 57 -14.16 16.00 -11.52
CA ASN A 57 -13.83 15.02 -10.47
C ASN A 57 -12.39 14.54 -10.64
N PRO A 58 -11.41 15.32 -10.15
CA PRO A 58 -10.03 14.87 -10.10
C PRO A 58 -9.95 13.61 -9.24
N PRO A 59 -9.12 12.61 -9.61
CA PRO A 59 -8.95 11.44 -8.77
C PRO A 59 -8.44 11.85 -7.39
N ASP A 60 -7.56 12.87 -7.33
CA ASP A 60 -6.87 13.41 -6.15
C ASP A 60 -7.62 14.47 -5.36
N ALA A 61 -8.95 14.46 -5.51
CA ALA A 61 -9.78 15.45 -4.87
C ALA A 61 -9.72 15.39 -3.33
N ASP A 62 -9.39 16.52 -2.72
CA ASP A 62 -9.28 16.71 -1.26
C ASP A 62 -10.43 17.56 -0.68
N VAL A 63 -11.22 18.19 -1.54
CA VAL A 63 -12.40 18.98 -1.17
C VAL A 63 -13.52 18.79 -2.21
N ASP A 64 -14.77 18.75 -1.77
CA ASP A 64 -15.94 18.88 -2.65
C ASP A 64 -16.44 20.32 -2.58
N ILE A 65 -16.67 20.96 -3.74
CA ILE A 65 -17.26 22.31 -3.85
C ILE A 65 -18.59 22.19 -4.58
N CYS A 66 -19.69 22.49 -3.90
CA CYS A 66 -21.05 22.35 -4.44
C CYS A 66 -21.69 23.71 -4.74
N PHE A 67 -22.00 23.92 -6.02
CA PHE A 67 -22.64 25.12 -6.56
C PHE A 67 -24.16 24.99 -6.57
N VAL A 68 -24.87 25.82 -5.82
CA VAL A 68 -26.35 25.79 -5.71
C VAL A 68 -26.95 27.09 -6.24
N HIS A 69 -27.76 26.98 -7.29
CA HIS A 69 -28.34 28.14 -7.96
C HIS A 69 -29.47 28.80 -7.15
N GLY A 70 -29.81 30.04 -7.52
CA GLY A 70 -30.91 30.80 -6.92
C GLY A 70 -32.25 30.64 -7.63
N LEU A 71 -33.21 31.48 -7.21
CA LEU A 71 -34.49 31.65 -7.87
C LEU A 71 -34.28 32.06 -9.33
N THR A 72 -35.13 31.58 -10.24
CA THR A 72 -35.09 31.88 -11.69
C THR A 72 -33.85 31.37 -12.45
N GLY A 73 -33.01 30.55 -11.80
CA GLY A 73 -31.85 29.90 -12.38
C GLY A 73 -32.02 28.39 -12.59
N ASN A 74 -30.94 27.75 -13.05
CA ASN A 74 -30.74 26.30 -13.01
C ASN A 74 -29.25 25.99 -12.77
N ARG A 75 -28.92 24.72 -12.52
CA ARG A 75 -27.56 24.29 -12.14
C ARG A 75 -26.48 24.56 -13.20
N THR A 76 -26.84 24.93 -14.42
CA THR A 76 -25.89 25.24 -15.49
C THR A 76 -25.89 26.73 -15.86
N SER A 77 -27.05 27.30 -16.20
CA SER A 77 -27.14 28.65 -16.75
C SER A 77 -26.83 29.75 -15.74
N THR A 78 -27.03 29.51 -14.45
CA THR A 78 -26.70 30.47 -13.39
C THR A 78 -25.22 30.79 -13.37
N TRP A 79 -24.37 29.79 -13.65
CA TRP A 79 -22.92 29.90 -13.59
C TRP A 79 -22.28 30.09 -14.98
N SER A 80 -23.08 30.39 -16.00
CA SER A 80 -22.62 30.51 -17.39
C SER A 80 -22.68 31.96 -17.86
N ALA A 81 -21.52 32.56 -18.19
CA ALA A 81 -21.47 33.87 -18.80
C ALA A 81 -21.92 33.82 -20.27
N ARG A 82 -22.53 34.91 -20.77
CA ARG A 82 -23.00 34.99 -22.16
C ARG A 82 -21.84 34.75 -23.14
N GLY A 83 -22.04 33.82 -24.07
CA GLY A 83 -21.06 33.47 -25.10
C GLY A 83 -20.02 32.42 -24.66
N GLN A 84 -20.08 31.93 -23.42
CA GLN A 84 -19.23 30.82 -22.96
C GLN A 84 -19.88 29.46 -23.24
N PRO A 85 -19.10 28.43 -23.62
CA PRO A 85 -19.64 27.12 -23.98
C PRO A 85 -20.03 26.26 -22.77
N ALA A 86 -19.57 26.63 -21.57
CA ALA A 86 -19.75 25.87 -20.34
C ALA A 86 -19.72 26.80 -19.11
N PRO A 87 -20.28 26.37 -17.96
CA PRO A 87 -20.26 27.16 -16.73
C PRO A 87 -18.83 27.34 -16.20
N TRP A 88 -18.53 28.53 -15.65
CA TRP A 88 -17.18 28.88 -15.21
C TRP A 88 -16.60 27.99 -14.08
N PRO A 89 -17.39 27.37 -13.18
CA PRO A 89 -16.84 26.40 -12.23
C PRO A 89 -16.20 25.19 -12.94
N LYS A 90 -16.64 24.86 -14.15
CA LYS A 90 -16.03 23.79 -14.96
C LYS A 90 -14.79 24.26 -15.73
N THR A 91 -14.78 25.50 -16.19
CA THR A 91 -13.75 25.99 -17.13
C THR A 91 -12.62 26.77 -16.47
N LEU A 92 -12.88 27.47 -15.36
CA LEU A 92 -11.91 28.36 -14.70
C LEU A 92 -11.39 27.82 -13.37
N LEU A 93 -12.21 27.14 -12.56
CA LEU A 93 -11.75 26.65 -11.25
C LEU A 93 -10.69 25.55 -11.31
N PRO A 94 -10.67 24.62 -12.30
CA PRO A 94 -9.65 23.58 -12.31
C PRO A 94 -8.20 24.08 -12.39
N SER A 95 -7.95 25.28 -12.93
CA SER A 95 -6.59 25.86 -12.94
C SER A 95 -6.17 26.39 -11.57
N GLU A 96 -7.12 26.90 -10.78
CA GLU A 96 -6.86 27.49 -9.46
C GLU A 96 -6.94 26.44 -8.34
N LEU A 97 -7.86 25.48 -8.48
CA LEU A 97 -8.18 24.45 -7.49
C LEU A 97 -8.11 23.06 -8.16
N PRO A 98 -6.92 22.58 -8.56
CA PRO A 98 -6.77 21.35 -9.35
C PRO A 98 -7.24 20.09 -8.61
N ARG A 99 -7.26 20.12 -7.27
CA ARG A 99 -7.69 19.03 -6.39
C ARG A 99 -9.12 19.21 -5.84
N ALA A 100 -9.91 20.13 -6.40
CA ALA A 100 -11.31 20.25 -6.00
C ALA A 100 -12.21 19.37 -6.88
N CYS A 101 -13.05 18.55 -6.25
CA CYS A 101 -14.21 17.96 -6.92
C CYS A 101 -15.30 19.03 -7.00
N ILE A 102 -15.75 19.35 -8.21
CA ILE A 102 -16.67 20.46 -8.47
C ILE A 102 -18.03 19.88 -8.85
N LEU A 103 -19.02 20.19 -8.02
CA LEU A 103 -20.39 19.73 -8.13
C LEU A 103 -21.30 20.92 -8.38
N THR A 104 -22.40 20.71 -9.09
CA THR A 104 -23.52 21.67 -9.09
C THR A 104 -24.82 20.95 -8.82
N TYR A 105 -25.71 21.59 -8.06
CA TYR A 105 -27.00 21.04 -7.68
C TYR A 105 -28.13 21.88 -8.26
N GLY A 106 -29.05 21.20 -8.95
CA GLY A 106 -30.29 21.76 -9.45
C GLY A 106 -31.45 21.45 -8.53
N TYR A 107 -32.38 22.38 -8.40
CA TYR A 107 -33.70 22.12 -7.84
C TYR A 107 -34.76 22.94 -8.58
N ASP A 108 -35.97 22.41 -8.67
CA ASP A 108 -37.05 23.11 -9.37
C ASP A 108 -37.45 24.41 -8.64
N ALA A 109 -36.93 25.53 -9.15
CA ALA A 109 -37.32 26.89 -8.75
C ALA A 109 -38.35 27.52 -9.72
N TYR A 110 -38.78 26.78 -10.76
CA TYR A 110 -39.60 27.23 -11.90
C TYR A 110 -40.77 26.28 -12.18
N VAL A 111 -42.03 26.72 -12.02
CA VAL A 111 -43.14 25.93 -12.58
C VAL A 111 -43.16 26.10 -14.10
N VAL A 112 -42.57 25.14 -14.84
CA VAL A 112 -42.71 25.05 -16.30
C VAL A 112 -43.21 23.66 -16.68
N SER A 113 -44.53 23.46 -16.63
CA SER A 113 -45.32 22.84 -17.71
C SER A 113 -46.80 22.85 -17.32
N LYS A 114 -47.70 22.72 -18.32
CA LYS A 114 -49.16 22.56 -18.13
C LYS A 114 -49.55 21.20 -17.51
N SER A 115 -48.62 20.43 -16.96
CA SER A 115 -48.88 19.14 -16.31
C SER A 115 -48.04 19.00 -15.04
N VAL A 116 -48.71 19.21 -13.90
CA VAL A 116 -48.27 19.00 -12.51
C VAL A 116 -47.15 19.93 -12.03
N ALA A 117 -47.56 21.05 -11.41
CA ALA A 117 -46.66 21.97 -10.72
C ALA A 117 -46.10 21.35 -9.44
N SER A 118 -44.78 21.44 -9.21
CA SER A 118 -44.19 21.18 -7.89
C SER A 118 -44.64 22.25 -6.90
N SER A 119 -45.27 21.82 -5.80
CA SER A 119 -45.68 22.67 -4.66
C SER A 119 -44.66 22.65 -3.52
N ASN A 120 -43.41 22.28 -3.81
CA ASN A 120 -42.38 22.09 -2.80
C ASN A 120 -42.04 23.41 -2.08
N ARG A 121 -41.94 23.36 -0.76
CA ARG A 121 -41.52 24.46 0.09
C ARG A 121 -40.00 24.47 0.21
N LEU A 122 -39.44 25.53 0.79
CA LEU A 122 -37.99 25.65 1.01
C LEU A 122 -37.41 24.41 1.73
N ILE A 123 -38.13 23.93 2.75
CA ILE A 123 -37.73 22.75 3.53
C ILE A 123 -37.67 21.47 2.69
N ASP A 124 -38.57 21.32 1.71
CA ASP A 124 -38.61 20.16 0.84
C ASP A 124 -37.38 20.16 -0.10
N HIS A 125 -37.01 21.31 -0.65
CA HIS A 125 -35.78 21.45 -1.42
C HIS A 125 -34.52 21.22 -0.59
N ALA A 126 -34.51 21.66 0.67
CA ALA A 126 -33.40 21.42 1.58
C ALA A 126 -33.21 19.93 1.92
N MET A 127 -34.32 19.21 2.13
CA MET A 127 -34.31 17.75 2.37
C MET A 127 -33.82 16.98 1.15
N ASN A 128 -34.22 17.39 -0.07
CA ASN A 128 -33.75 16.78 -1.31
C ASN A 128 -32.26 17.02 -1.52
N LEU A 129 -31.78 18.27 -1.35
CA LEU A 129 -30.36 18.61 -1.42
C LEU A 129 -29.53 17.75 -0.47
N LEU A 130 -29.95 17.66 0.79
CA LEU A 130 -29.28 16.84 1.80
C LEU A 130 -29.24 15.36 1.40
N THR A 131 -30.35 14.82 0.89
CA THR A 131 -30.47 13.42 0.51
C THR A 131 -29.60 13.09 -0.71
N ASP A 132 -29.71 13.88 -1.77
CA ASP A 132 -29.01 13.64 -3.04
C ASP A 132 -27.51 13.78 -2.88
N LEU A 133 -27.06 14.83 -2.19
CA LEU A 133 -25.63 15.07 -1.99
C LEU A 133 -25.00 14.04 -1.04
N THR A 134 -25.72 13.58 -0.02
CA THR A 134 -25.26 12.48 0.84
C THR A 134 -25.11 11.17 0.06
N ASN A 135 -26.08 10.87 -0.80
CA ASN A 135 -26.06 9.65 -1.61
C ASN A 135 -24.95 9.66 -2.67
N ASP A 136 -24.75 10.80 -3.34
CA ASP A 136 -23.65 10.99 -4.29
C ASP A 136 -22.28 10.81 -3.61
N ARG A 137 -22.07 11.49 -2.48
CA ARG A 137 -20.83 11.38 -1.70
C ARG A 137 -20.57 9.96 -1.20
N ARG A 138 -21.61 9.23 -0.78
CA ARG A 138 -21.48 7.81 -0.40
C ARG A 138 -21.01 6.95 -1.58
N ARG A 139 -21.60 7.13 -2.77
CA ARG A 139 -21.23 6.37 -3.98
C ARG A 139 -19.78 6.63 -4.41
N ARG A 140 -19.27 7.84 -4.17
CA ARG A 140 -17.88 8.23 -4.48
C ARG A 140 -16.88 7.92 -3.35
N ASN A 141 -17.32 7.31 -2.25
CA ASN A 141 -16.51 7.11 -1.04
C ASN A 141 -15.89 8.43 -0.51
N ALA A 142 -16.69 9.51 -0.52
CA ALA A 142 -16.26 10.87 -0.20
C ALA A 142 -17.00 11.46 1.02
N LEU A 143 -17.60 10.62 1.89
CA LEU A 143 -18.39 11.10 3.04
C LEU A 143 -17.57 11.97 4.01
N SER A 144 -16.29 11.66 4.19
CA SER A 144 -15.37 12.40 5.07
C SER A 144 -14.65 13.59 4.43
N ARG A 145 -14.81 13.79 3.11
CA ARG A 145 -14.10 14.86 2.40
C ARG A 145 -14.71 16.23 2.75
N PRO A 146 -13.94 17.26 3.13
CA PRO A 146 -14.49 18.59 3.37
C PRO A 146 -15.41 19.08 2.25
N LEU A 147 -16.55 19.68 2.62
CA LEU A 147 -17.56 20.20 1.70
C LEU A 147 -17.67 21.72 1.84
N ILE A 148 -17.54 22.43 0.72
CA ILE A 148 -17.76 23.88 0.64
C ILE A 148 -18.96 24.15 -0.27
N PHE A 149 -19.86 25.02 0.16
CA PHE A 149 -20.98 25.47 -0.66
C PHE A 149 -20.68 26.82 -1.32
N VAL A 150 -21.03 26.97 -2.60
CA VAL A 150 -21.11 28.28 -3.27
C VAL A 150 -22.54 28.46 -3.75
N VAL A 151 -23.25 29.41 -3.13
CA VAL A 151 -24.71 29.48 -3.24
C VAL A 151 -25.12 30.85 -3.74
N HIS A 152 -26.14 30.90 -4.59
CA HIS A 152 -26.67 32.16 -5.11
C HIS A 152 -28.10 32.38 -4.63
N SER A 153 -28.39 33.60 -4.17
CA SER A 153 -29.76 34.06 -3.85
C SER A 153 -30.55 33.04 -3.01
N LEU A 154 -31.76 32.63 -3.42
CA LEU A 154 -32.61 31.67 -2.70
C LEU A 154 -31.90 30.32 -2.40
N GLY A 155 -30.95 29.90 -3.23
CA GLY A 155 -30.17 28.68 -3.01
C GLY A 155 -29.39 28.71 -1.70
N GLY A 156 -29.01 29.91 -1.22
CA GLY A 156 -28.39 30.07 0.09
C GLY A 156 -29.33 29.79 1.25
N LEU A 157 -30.63 30.08 1.12
CA LEU A 157 -31.62 29.71 2.13
C LEU A 157 -31.90 28.20 2.14
N VAL A 158 -31.95 27.57 0.96
CA VAL A 158 -32.04 26.11 0.82
C VAL A 158 -30.86 25.43 1.52
N CYS A 159 -29.63 25.93 1.30
CA CYS A 159 -28.44 25.38 1.95
C CYS A 159 -28.43 25.62 3.46
N LYS A 160 -28.81 26.81 3.94
CA LYS A 160 -28.94 27.08 5.39
C LYS A 160 -29.88 26.08 6.06
N GLU A 161 -31.06 25.85 5.48
CA GLU A 161 -32.01 24.90 6.05
C GLU A 161 -31.50 23.45 5.96
N ALA A 162 -30.82 23.07 4.87
CA ALA A 162 -30.22 21.74 4.74
C ALA A 162 -29.14 21.47 5.81
N ILE A 163 -28.30 22.46 6.10
CA ILE A 163 -27.28 22.41 7.16
C ILE A 163 -27.92 22.30 8.55
N LEU A 164 -29.02 23.02 8.78
CA LEU A 164 -29.74 22.94 10.05
C LEU A 164 -30.45 21.59 10.24
N LEU A 165 -30.99 21.01 9.16
CA LEU A 165 -31.63 19.68 9.18
C LEU A 165 -30.63 18.53 9.35
N SER A 166 -29.40 18.67 8.86
CA SER A 166 -28.37 17.63 8.98
C SER A 166 -27.84 17.51 10.40
N ARG A 167 -27.71 18.64 11.11
CA ARG A 167 -27.16 18.71 12.48
C ARG A 167 -27.82 17.75 13.48
N ASN A 168 -29.15 17.68 13.47
CA ASN A 168 -29.94 16.91 14.45
C ASN A 168 -30.52 15.63 13.85
N ASN A 169 -29.90 15.09 12.80
CA ASN A 169 -30.44 13.91 12.12
C ASN A 169 -30.08 12.62 12.89
N PRO A 170 -31.06 11.74 13.21
CA PRO A 170 -30.75 10.46 13.87
C PRO A 170 -29.96 9.49 12.98
N ASN A 171 -29.92 9.72 11.66
CA ASN A 171 -29.10 8.94 10.75
C ASN A 171 -27.66 9.48 10.75
N ARG A 172 -26.70 8.68 11.24
CA ARG A 172 -25.27 9.03 11.28
C ARG A 172 -24.75 9.59 9.96
N SER A 173 -25.06 8.98 8.82
CA SER A 173 -24.57 9.46 7.53
C SER A 173 -25.07 10.86 7.13
N ARG A 174 -26.22 11.28 7.66
CA ARG A 174 -26.75 12.64 7.49
C ARG A 174 -26.22 13.60 8.56
N GLN A 175 -25.85 13.10 9.73
CA GLN A 175 -25.12 13.87 10.74
C GLN A 175 -23.67 14.11 10.28
N ASP A 176 -23.05 13.12 9.63
CA ASP A 176 -21.72 13.21 9.02
C ASP A 176 -21.69 14.26 7.91
N PHE A 177 -22.81 14.51 7.24
CA PHE A 177 -22.92 15.63 6.32
C PHE A 177 -22.64 16.96 7.01
N PHE A 178 -23.18 17.17 8.22
CA PHE A 178 -22.94 18.38 9.02
C PHE A 178 -21.48 18.53 9.46
N ILE A 179 -20.85 17.44 9.91
CA ILE A 179 -19.48 17.48 10.47
C ILE A 179 -18.40 17.72 9.42
N HIS A 180 -18.69 17.48 8.14
CA HIS A 180 -17.73 17.67 7.04
C HIS A 180 -17.97 18.96 6.23
N ILE A 181 -19.00 19.76 6.53
CA ILE A 181 -19.14 21.10 5.94
C ILE A 181 -18.06 22.00 6.53
N LYS A 182 -17.19 22.52 5.66
CA LYS A 182 -16.08 23.43 6.01
C LYS A 182 -16.46 24.90 5.85
N GLY A 183 -17.25 25.22 4.82
CA GLY A 183 -17.68 26.61 4.63
C GLY A 183 -18.80 26.82 3.62
N ILE A 184 -19.32 28.05 3.57
CA ILE A 184 -20.35 28.48 2.63
C ILE A 184 -20.10 29.92 2.14
N VAL A 185 -20.03 30.08 0.81
CA VAL A 185 -19.96 31.36 0.12
C VAL A 185 -21.37 31.78 -0.31
N PHE A 186 -21.91 32.83 0.30
CA PHE A 186 -23.20 33.40 -0.06
C PHE A 186 -23.04 34.47 -1.13
N MET A 187 -23.61 34.26 -2.31
CA MET A 187 -23.63 35.21 -3.42
C MET A 187 -25.01 35.88 -3.49
N GLY A 188 -25.15 37.07 -2.88
CA GLY A 188 -26.40 37.83 -2.87
C GLY A 188 -27.56 37.08 -2.20
N THR A 189 -27.32 36.39 -1.08
CA THR A 189 -28.40 35.66 -0.38
C THR A 189 -29.14 36.60 0.57
N PRO A 190 -30.48 36.73 0.48
CA PRO A 190 -31.24 37.62 1.37
C PRO A 190 -31.41 37.00 2.75
N HIS A 191 -30.53 37.35 3.69
CA HIS A 191 -30.52 36.82 5.06
C HIS A 191 -31.53 37.49 6.00
N LYS A 192 -31.98 38.71 5.68
CA LYS A 192 -32.95 39.48 6.46
C LYS A 192 -34.18 39.79 5.60
N GLY A 193 -35.37 39.75 6.21
CA GLY A 193 -36.65 39.89 5.49
C GLY A 193 -36.90 41.22 4.76
N SER A 194 -36.04 42.24 4.84
CA SER A 194 -36.27 43.55 4.21
C SER A 194 -36.31 43.56 2.67
N TRP A 195 -36.16 42.41 2.01
CA TRP A 195 -36.05 42.26 0.55
C TRP A 195 -37.35 42.50 -0.24
N MET A 196 -38.53 42.12 0.26
CA MET A 196 -39.73 42.09 -0.58
C MET A 196 -40.31 43.47 -0.92
N ALA A 197 -40.10 44.47 -0.07
CA ALA A 197 -40.50 45.86 -0.38
C ALA A 197 -39.87 46.34 -1.71
N ASP A 198 -38.68 45.85 -2.04
CA ASP A 198 -37.98 46.15 -3.29
C ASP A 198 -38.25 45.13 -4.39
N TRP A 199 -38.45 43.83 -4.07
CA TRP A 199 -38.80 42.81 -5.07
C TRP A 199 -40.17 43.03 -5.75
N SER A 200 -41.17 43.55 -5.02
CA SER A 200 -42.49 43.89 -5.57
C SER A 200 -42.46 44.94 -6.69
N ARG A 201 -41.36 45.70 -6.78
CA ARG A 201 -41.12 46.73 -7.81
C ARG A 201 -40.44 46.19 -9.06
N ILE A 202 -40.02 44.92 -9.04
CA ILE A 202 -39.22 44.32 -10.10
C ILE A 202 -40.15 43.67 -11.14
N PRO A 203 -40.15 44.13 -12.41
CA PRO A 203 -40.97 43.50 -13.43
C PRO A 203 -40.56 42.04 -13.62
N ALA A 204 -41.54 41.13 -13.69
CA ALA A 204 -41.30 39.70 -13.87
C ALA A 204 -40.36 39.39 -15.05
N LYS A 205 -40.49 40.13 -16.17
CA LYS A 205 -39.61 40.01 -17.34
C LYS A 205 -38.14 40.32 -17.06
N THR A 206 -37.83 41.23 -16.13
CA THR A 206 -36.47 41.67 -15.80
C THR A 206 -35.71 40.62 -14.96
N LEU A 207 -36.42 39.73 -14.28
CA LEU A 207 -35.89 38.63 -13.49
C LEU A 207 -35.88 37.29 -14.22
N GLY A 208 -36.31 37.27 -15.49
CA GLY A 208 -36.56 36.02 -16.22
C GLY A 208 -37.82 35.27 -15.75
N LEU A 209 -38.66 35.90 -14.93
CA LEU A 209 -39.90 35.30 -14.41
C LEU A 209 -40.98 35.30 -15.50
N VAL A 210 -41.25 34.12 -16.06
CA VAL A 210 -42.55 33.80 -16.65
C VAL A 210 -43.55 33.61 -15.50
N LYS A 211 -44.84 33.82 -15.74
CA LYS A 211 -45.99 33.94 -14.81
C LYS A 211 -46.22 32.80 -13.77
N SER A 212 -45.23 31.95 -13.50
CA SER A 212 -45.35 30.65 -12.86
C SER A 212 -44.20 30.34 -11.88
N THR A 213 -43.66 31.30 -11.14
CA THR A 213 -42.80 30.98 -9.99
C THR A 213 -43.61 30.36 -8.84
N ASN A 214 -42.97 29.50 -8.05
CA ASN A 214 -43.61 28.89 -6.89
C ASN A 214 -43.89 29.96 -5.81
N ARG A 215 -45.18 30.22 -5.55
CA ARG A 215 -45.64 31.24 -4.60
C ARG A 215 -45.10 31.00 -3.18
N SER A 216 -44.99 29.75 -2.73
CA SER A 216 -44.49 29.46 -1.39
C SER A 216 -43.01 29.78 -1.20
N LEU A 217 -42.18 29.76 -2.27
CA LEU A 217 -40.78 30.18 -2.19
C LEU A 217 -40.65 31.71 -2.20
N LEU A 218 -41.53 32.39 -2.93
CA LEU A 218 -41.60 33.86 -2.91
C LEU A 218 -42.09 34.36 -1.55
N GLU A 219 -43.04 33.67 -0.93
CA GLU A 219 -43.58 34.00 0.40
C GLU A 219 -42.49 33.97 1.49
N VAL A 220 -41.49 33.07 1.39
CA VAL A 220 -40.38 33.05 2.36
C VAL A 220 -39.53 34.32 2.29
N LEU A 221 -39.47 34.96 1.13
CA LEU A 221 -38.69 36.18 0.93
C LEU A 221 -39.46 37.46 1.30
N GLU A 222 -40.71 37.33 1.77
CA GLU A 222 -41.56 38.45 2.19
C GLU A 222 -40.98 39.25 3.36
N THR A 223 -41.24 40.57 3.39
CA THR A 223 -40.88 41.40 4.53
C THR A 223 -41.63 41.00 5.78
N ASN A 224 -40.88 40.81 6.87
CA ASN A 224 -41.34 40.24 8.15
C ASN A 224 -41.74 38.76 8.11
N ASN A 225 -41.21 37.97 7.17
CA ASN A 225 -41.42 36.53 7.19
C ASN A 225 -40.75 35.88 8.42
N GLN A 226 -41.56 35.34 9.34
CA GLN A 226 -41.09 34.71 10.58
C GLN A 226 -40.21 33.47 10.33
N TYR A 227 -40.42 32.74 9.23
CA TYR A 227 -39.64 31.56 8.90
C TYR A 227 -38.23 31.92 8.40
N LEU A 228 -38.10 32.98 7.60
CA LEU A 228 -36.78 33.49 7.18
C LEU A 228 -35.95 33.98 8.37
N GLU A 229 -36.56 34.79 9.25
CA GLU A 229 -35.93 35.24 10.49
C GLU A 229 -35.54 34.05 11.38
N SER A 230 -36.40 33.02 11.47
CA SER A 230 -36.11 31.79 12.21
C SER A 230 -34.89 31.05 11.65
N ILE A 231 -34.80 30.85 10.33
CA ILE A 231 -33.63 30.22 9.68
C ILE A 231 -32.37 31.02 10.00
N HIS A 232 -32.44 32.35 9.89
CA HIS A 232 -31.30 33.22 10.14
C HIS A 232 -30.78 33.08 11.58
N VAL A 233 -31.68 33.21 12.57
CA VAL A 233 -31.34 33.09 14.00
C VAL A 233 -30.79 31.71 14.34
N ARG A 234 -31.43 30.64 13.86
CA ARG A 234 -30.97 29.25 14.07
C ARG A 234 -29.58 29.01 13.48
N PHE A 235 -29.33 29.54 12.29
CA PHE A 235 -28.02 29.42 11.63
C PHE A 235 -26.93 30.15 12.42
N LEU A 236 -27.18 31.38 12.88
CA LEU A 236 -26.22 32.12 13.71
C LEU A 236 -25.99 31.47 15.09
N SER A 237 -27.02 30.87 15.70
CA SER A 237 -26.86 30.10 16.95
C SER A 237 -25.95 28.91 16.72
N MET A 238 -26.22 28.12 15.68
CA MET A 238 -25.42 26.96 15.31
C MET A 238 -23.95 27.35 15.07
N MET A 239 -23.68 28.44 14.35
CA MET A 239 -22.31 28.89 14.11
C MET A 239 -21.57 29.26 15.40
N ARG A 240 -22.23 29.96 16.33
CA ARG A 240 -21.65 30.30 17.64
C ARG A 240 -21.30 29.05 18.44
N GLU A 241 -22.23 28.10 18.50
CA GLU A 241 -22.03 26.83 19.21
C GLU A 241 -20.88 26.00 18.60
N GLN A 242 -20.74 25.99 17.27
CA GLN A 242 -19.61 25.32 16.62
C GLN A 242 -18.28 25.99 16.96
N ARG A 243 -18.23 27.33 16.95
CA ARG A 243 -17.04 28.10 17.32
C ARG A 243 -16.62 27.85 18.77
N GLU A 244 -17.58 27.81 19.69
CA GLU A 244 -17.33 27.47 21.10
C GLU A 244 -16.83 26.03 21.27
N ALA A 245 -17.26 25.11 20.41
CA ALA A 245 -16.78 23.73 20.36
C ALA A 245 -15.44 23.56 19.60
N GLY A 246 -14.76 24.64 19.24
CA GLY A 246 -13.48 24.60 18.53
C GLY A 246 -13.57 24.27 17.03
N ARG A 247 -14.78 24.16 16.45
CA ARG A 247 -14.98 23.95 15.01
C ARG A 247 -15.47 25.22 14.33
N GLN A 248 -14.67 25.76 13.41
CA GLN A 248 -15.07 26.94 12.64
C GLN A 248 -15.75 26.54 11.32
N LEU A 249 -17.00 26.96 11.15
CA LEU A 249 -17.69 26.98 9.85
C LEU A 249 -17.34 28.30 9.15
N GLU A 250 -16.58 28.23 8.06
CA GLU A 250 -16.18 29.42 7.32
C GLU A 250 -17.32 29.99 6.49
N VAL A 251 -17.44 31.32 6.47
CA VAL A 251 -18.54 32.01 5.83
C VAL A 251 -18.06 33.30 5.19
N SER A 252 -18.43 33.50 3.92
CA SER A 252 -18.17 34.74 3.19
C SER A 252 -19.41 35.20 2.45
N CYS A 253 -19.72 36.49 2.57
CA CYS A 253 -20.93 37.10 2.05
C CYS A 253 -20.59 38.11 0.95
N PHE A 254 -21.04 37.82 -0.26
CA PHE A 254 -20.87 38.66 -1.44
C PHE A 254 -22.16 39.40 -1.79
N PHE A 255 -22.05 40.67 -2.19
CA PHE A 255 -23.20 41.49 -2.58
C PHE A 255 -22.97 42.23 -3.91
N GLU A 256 -24.05 42.65 -4.55
CA GLU A 256 -24.01 43.35 -5.84
C GLU A 256 -23.66 44.84 -5.69
N GLU A 257 -22.78 45.32 -6.56
CA GLU A 257 -22.41 46.73 -6.60
C GLU A 257 -23.35 47.54 -7.50
N LEU A 258 -23.72 46.99 -8.65
CA LEU A 258 -24.48 47.66 -9.70
C LEU A 258 -25.97 47.30 -9.61
N PRO A 259 -26.88 48.27 -9.79
CA PRO A 259 -28.31 47.97 -9.85
C PRO A 259 -28.69 47.27 -11.17
N LEU A 260 -29.79 46.52 -11.15
CA LEU A 260 -30.51 46.17 -12.38
C LEU A 260 -31.19 47.41 -12.97
N SER A 261 -31.16 47.54 -14.29
CA SER A 261 -31.82 48.64 -15.01
C SER A 261 -33.31 48.68 -14.66
N THR A 262 -33.84 49.86 -14.32
CA THR A 262 -35.23 50.13 -13.85
C THR A 262 -35.64 49.59 -12.48
N VAL A 263 -34.79 48.78 -11.85
CA VAL A 263 -35.15 47.95 -10.69
C VAL A 263 -34.38 48.33 -9.44
N GLY A 264 -33.15 48.85 -9.58
CA GLY A 264 -32.28 49.09 -8.44
C GLY A 264 -31.51 47.82 -8.03
N LYS A 265 -30.97 47.79 -6.81
CA LYS A 265 -30.33 46.60 -6.26
C LYS A 265 -31.40 45.60 -5.81
N VAL A 266 -31.24 44.35 -6.20
CA VAL A 266 -32.11 43.23 -5.83
C VAL A 266 -31.92 42.85 -4.37
N VAL A 267 -30.67 42.73 -3.90
CA VAL A 267 -30.36 42.42 -2.50
C VAL A 267 -29.46 43.51 -1.95
N SER A 268 -29.97 44.25 -0.96
CA SER A 268 -29.18 45.29 -0.29
C SER A 268 -27.98 44.67 0.42
N LYS A 269 -26.92 45.46 0.63
CA LYS A 269 -25.72 45.03 1.35
C LYS A 269 -26.08 44.45 2.74
N GLU A 270 -27.01 45.09 3.42
CA GLU A 270 -27.46 44.74 4.78
C GLU A 270 -28.27 43.45 4.83
N SER A 271 -28.95 43.08 3.74
CA SER A 271 -29.66 41.80 3.61
C SER A 271 -28.72 40.69 3.10
N ALA A 272 -27.73 41.03 2.27
CA ALA A 272 -26.75 40.08 1.73
C ALA A 272 -25.71 39.62 2.76
N THR A 273 -25.58 40.32 3.89
CA THR A 273 -24.57 40.02 4.93
C THR A 273 -25.20 39.96 6.32
N PHE A 274 -24.44 39.53 7.32
CA PHE A 274 -24.83 39.57 8.73
C PHE A 274 -23.72 40.18 9.60
N GLU A 275 -24.08 40.60 10.81
CA GLU A 275 -23.16 41.27 11.73
C GLU A 275 -21.96 40.37 12.05
N GLY A 276 -20.76 40.98 12.07
CA GLY A 276 -19.51 40.28 12.35
C GLY A 276 -18.81 39.64 11.14
N TYR A 277 -19.35 39.79 9.92
CA TYR A 277 -18.72 39.33 8.68
C TYR A 277 -18.48 40.49 7.72
N ASP A 278 -17.30 40.50 7.09
CA ASP A 278 -16.93 41.55 6.15
C ASP A 278 -17.70 41.38 4.82
N PRO A 279 -18.38 42.44 4.36
CA PRO A 279 -19.16 42.39 3.12
C PRO A 279 -18.24 42.52 1.90
N ILE A 280 -18.23 41.52 1.02
CA ILE A 280 -17.39 41.49 -0.18
C ILE A 280 -18.22 41.94 -1.40
N THR A 281 -17.82 43.03 -2.06
CA THR A 281 -18.55 43.53 -3.25
C THR A 281 -18.18 42.75 -4.51
N ILE A 282 -19.10 42.63 -5.47
CA ILE A 282 -18.81 42.25 -6.85
C ILE A 282 -19.34 43.34 -7.77
N HIS A 283 -18.48 43.87 -8.65
CA HIS A 283 -18.82 44.92 -9.60
C HIS A 283 -19.70 44.39 -10.76
N ALA A 284 -20.91 43.96 -10.43
CA ALA A 284 -21.93 43.43 -11.31
C ALA A 284 -23.32 43.63 -10.66
N ASN A 285 -24.38 43.40 -11.44
CA ASN A 285 -25.74 43.27 -10.90
C ASN A 285 -25.98 41.86 -10.33
N HIS A 286 -27.09 41.66 -9.63
CA HIS A 286 -27.46 40.40 -8.97
C HIS A 286 -27.44 39.16 -9.88
N ALA A 287 -27.82 39.32 -11.15
CA ALA A 287 -27.89 38.23 -12.11
C ALA A 287 -26.52 37.90 -12.73
N ASP A 288 -25.62 38.89 -12.80
CA ASP A 288 -24.32 38.77 -13.44
C ASP A 288 -23.16 38.59 -12.45
N MET A 289 -23.37 38.82 -11.14
CA MET A 289 -22.35 38.67 -10.09
C MET A 289 -21.80 37.23 -9.93
N VAL A 290 -22.47 36.25 -10.54
CA VAL A 290 -22.10 34.82 -10.55
C VAL A 290 -21.65 34.32 -11.92
N LYS A 291 -21.39 35.21 -12.89
CA LYS A 291 -21.10 34.88 -14.29
C LYS A 291 -19.75 35.40 -14.77
N PHE A 292 -18.66 34.82 -14.25
CA PHE A 292 -17.30 35.17 -14.65
C PHE A 292 -16.94 34.62 -16.04
N ARG A 293 -16.14 35.38 -16.79
CA ARG A 293 -15.64 35.03 -18.13
C ARG A 293 -14.16 34.67 -18.12
N SER A 294 -13.40 35.13 -17.13
CA SER A 294 -11.95 34.98 -17.07
C SER A 294 -11.40 34.99 -15.64
N ILE A 295 -10.19 34.45 -15.45
CA ILE A 295 -9.53 34.39 -14.13
C ILE A 295 -9.03 35.77 -13.67
N GLU A 296 -8.95 36.73 -14.58
CA GLU A 296 -8.47 38.09 -14.33
C GLU A 296 -9.52 38.98 -13.64
N GLU A 297 -10.80 38.60 -13.70
CA GLU A 297 -11.90 39.36 -13.09
C GLU A 297 -11.80 39.41 -11.56
N ASN A 298 -11.90 40.61 -11.00
CA ASN A 298 -11.76 40.82 -9.55
C ASN A 298 -12.82 40.05 -8.73
N GLY A 299 -14.03 39.88 -9.26
CA GLY A 299 -15.07 39.08 -8.61
C GLY A 299 -14.66 37.61 -8.49
N PHE A 300 -14.11 37.03 -9.56
CA PHE A 300 -13.58 35.67 -9.58
C PHE A 300 -12.44 35.51 -8.58
N LYS A 301 -11.44 36.40 -8.62
CA LYS A 301 -10.29 36.38 -7.70
C LYS A 301 -10.70 36.42 -6.23
N ARG A 302 -11.71 37.22 -5.89
CA ARG A 302 -12.24 37.30 -4.51
C ARG A 302 -12.89 35.98 -4.09
N VAL A 303 -13.74 35.39 -4.93
CA VAL A 303 -14.36 34.09 -4.65
C VAL A 303 -13.31 32.99 -4.50
N VAL A 304 -12.33 32.92 -5.41
CA VAL A 304 -11.25 31.93 -5.35
C VAL A 304 -10.34 32.15 -4.14
N GLY A 305 -10.10 33.40 -3.73
CA GLY A 305 -9.34 33.72 -2.52
C GLY A 305 -9.96 33.07 -1.28
N GLU A 306 -11.28 33.20 -1.10
CA GLU A 306 -12.02 32.53 -0.01
C GLU A 306 -11.93 31.00 -0.10
N LEU A 307 -12.20 30.43 -1.29
CA LEU A 307 -12.15 28.99 -1.49
C LEU A 307 -10.74 28.41 -1.26
N THR A 308 -9.69 29.17 -1.57
CA THR A 308 -8.31 28.77 -1.35
C THR A 308 -7.94 28.83 0.13
N ALA A 309 -8.35 29.89 0.83
CA ALA A 309 -8.12 30.05 2.27
C ALA A 309 -8.81 28.97 3.11
N TRP A 310 -9.93 28.41 2.63
CA TRP A 310 -10.71 27.40 3.35
C TRP A 310 -10.38 25.97 2.99
N LYS A 311 -9.42 25.75 2.08
CA LYS A 311 -8.90 24.40 1.85
C LYS A 311 -8.37 23.85 3.17
N PRO A 312 -8.65 22.58 3.49
CA PRO A 312 -7.90 21.93 4.56
C PRO A 312 -6.42 22.06 4.21
N GLU A 313 -5.62 22.65 5.10
CA GLU A 313 -4.18 22.45 5.03
C GLU A 313 -4.00 20.94 5.11
N THR A 314 -3.62 20.30 4.01
CA THR A 314 -3.04 18.97 4.12
C THR A 314 -1.72 19.20 4.82
N GLU A 315 -1.69 19.10 6.14
CA GLU A 315 -0.43 19.13 6.87
C GLU A 315 0.50 18.15 6.17
N PRO A 316 1.73 18.58 5.80
CA PRO A 316 2.68 17.70 5.18
C PRO A 316 2.85 16.50 6.11
N ARG A 317 2.53 15.29 5.62
CA ARG A 317 2.69 14.07 6.41
C ARG A 317 4.12 14.00 6.91
N THR A 318 4.29 13.78 8.20
CA THR A 318 5.60 13.62 8.81
C THR A 318 6.15 12.23 8.47
N HIS A 319 7.36 12.18 7.93
CA HIS A 319 8.03 10.92 7.60
C HIS A 319 9.36 10.82 8.33
N TYR A 320 9.64 9.63 8.86
CA TYR A 320 10.94 9.28 9.41
C TYR A 320 11.49 8.03 8.72
N LEU A 321 12.51 8.25 7.88
CA LEU A 321 13.29 7.19 7.24
C LEU A 321 14.76 7.39 7.62
N PRO A 322 15.37 6.49 8.41
CA PRO A 322 16.77 6.61 8.82
C PRO A 322 17.73 6.38 7.64
N PHE A 323 17.23 5.83 6.52
CA PHE A 323 18.01 5.45 5.37
C PHE A 323 17.63 6.26 4.13
N SER A 324 18.63 6.55 3.29
CA SER A 324 18.41 7.17 1.99
C SER A 324 17.92 6.16 0.97
N ARG A 325 17.08 6.60 0.02
CA ARG A 325 16.59 5.75 -1.07
C ARG A 325 17.75 5.11 -1.82
N ASN A 326 17.70 3.79 -1.98
CA ASN A 326 18.61 3.07 -2.86
C ASN A 326 18.21 3.33 -4.33
N LYS A 327 19.00 4.15 -5.02
CA LYS A 327 18.77 4.50 -6.44
C LYS A 327 19.18 3.37 -7.41
N ASN A 328 19.95 2.39 -6.94
CA ASN A 328 20.45 1.25 -7.71
C ASN A 328 19.72 -0.04 -7.33
N PHE A 329 18.50 0.07 -6.77
CA PHE A 329 17.66 -1.09 -6.47
C PHE A 329 17.26 -1.80 -7.78
N ILE A 330 17.35 -3.12 -7.81
CA ILE A 330 17.16 -3.94 -9.00
C ILE A 330 16.20 -5.08 -8.69
N GLY A 331 15.20 -5.27 -9.56
CA GLY A 331 14.28 -6.40 -9.52
C GLY A 331 13.24 -6.32 -8.41
N ARG A 332 12.70 -7.49 -8.04
CA ARG A 332 11.74 -7.69 -6.93
C ARG A 332 10.39 -6.97 -7.11
N GLU A 333 10.03 -6.59 -8.33
CA GLU A 333 8.78 -5.88 -8.62
C GLU A 333 7.55 -6.71 -8.21
N GLY A 334 7.59 -8.03 -8.41
CA GLY A 334 6.50 -8.93 -8.01
C GLY A 334 6.27 -8.93 -6.50
N VAL A 335 7.34 -9.02 -5.72
CA VAL A 335 7.29 -9.01 -4.24
C VAL A 335 6.78 -7.66 -3.73
N ILE A 336 7.24 -6.55 -4.32
CA ILE A 336 6.76 -5.21 -3.98
C ILE A 336 5.27 -5.08 -4.28
N ALA A 337 4.81 -5.52 -5.45
CA ALA A 337 3.41 -5.45 -5.83
C ALA A 337 2.52 -6.30 -4.91
N GLU A 338 2.99 -7.47 -4.50
CA GLU A 338 2.30 -8.32 -3.52
C GLU A 338 2.18 -7.64 -2.16
N LEU A 339 3.27 -7.08 -1.63
CA LEU A 339 3.24 -6.32 -0.37
C LEU A 339 2.34 -5.09 -0.46
N GLN A 340 2.35 -4.35 -1.58
CA GLN A 340 1.43 -3.23 -1.79
C GLN A 340 -0.03 -3.69 -1.73
N LYS A 341 -0.34 -4.85 -2.33
CA LYS A 341 -1.68 -5.43 -2.29
C LYS A 341 -2.09 -5.83 -0.87
N LEU A 342 -1.18 -6.42 -0.10
CA LEU A 342 -1.43 -6.87 1.26
C LEU A 342 -1.55 -5.74 2.28
N LEU A 343 -0.91 -4.59 2.03
CA LEU A 343 -0.83 -3.46 2.98
C LEU A 343 -1.72 -2.27 2.61
N PHE A 344 -1.98 -2.02 1.33
CA PHE A 344 -2.60 -0.78 0.88
C PHE A 344 -3.90 -0.99 0.06
N ALA A 345 -4.23 -2.22 -0.35
CA ALA A 345 -5.40 -2.44 -1.22
C ALA A 345 -6.75 -2.42 -0.50
N HIS A 346 -6.81 -2.70 0.81
CA HIS A 346 -8.07 -2.65 1.56
C HIS A 346 -7.95 -1.74 2.80
N PRO A 347 -9.05 -1.09 3.22
CA PRO A 347 -9.08 -0.36 4.49
C PRO A 347 -9.04 -1.33 5.67
N GLY A 348 -8.31 -1.00 6.74
CA GLY A 348 -8.33 -1.72 8.02
C GLY A 348 -6.99 -2.37 8.41
N GLY A 349 -6.20 -1.67 9.23
CA GLY A 349 -5.23 -2.25 10.20
C GLY A 349 -4.31 -3.36 9.69
N GLN A 350 -3.81 -3.24 8.46
CA GLN A 350 -3.14 -4.37 7.79
C GLN A 350 -1.73 -4.59 8.32
N ARG A 351 -1.44 -5.85 8.65
CA ARG A 351 -0.11 -6.32 9.01
C ARG A 351 0.38 -7.29 7.94
N ALA A 352 1.62 -7.12 7.51
CA ALA A 352 2.31 -8.06 6.63
C ALA A 352 3.72 -8.32 7.16
N ALA A 353 4.26 -9.51 6.87
CA ALA A 353 5.63 -9.85 7.20
C ALA A 353 6.40 -10.29 5.95
N LEU A 354 7.58 -9.72 5.75
CA LEU A 354 8.55 -10.15 4.75
C LEU A 354 9.62 -11.00 5.44
N VAL A 355 9.66 -12.29 5.09
CA VAL A 355 10.55 -13.28 5.72
C VAL A 355 11.56 -13.85 4.73
N GLY A 356 12.75 -14.23 5.19
CA GLY A 356 13.76 -14.91 4.38
C GLY A 356 15.16 -14.84 4.99
N LEU A 357 16.13 -15.45 4.31
CA LEU A 357 17.52 -15.56 4.79
C LEU A 357 18.20 -14.21 5.07
N GLY A 358 19.18 -14.19 5.98
CA GLY A 358 20.05 -13.01 6.20
C GLY A 358 20.77 -12.60 4.89
N GLY A 359 20.79 -11.29 4.58
CA GLY A 359 21.45 -10.77 3.37
C GLY A 359 20.63 -10.83 2.07
N ILE A 360 19.41 -11.37 2.10
CA ILE A 360 18.54 -11.56 0.91
C ILE A 360 17.88 -10.28 0.39
N GLY A 361 17.96 -9.16 1.14
CA GLY A 361 17.47 -7.84 0.71
C GLY A 361 16.13 -7.36 1.30
N LYS A 362 15.62 -7.97 2.38
CA LYS A 362 14.35 -7.60 3.03
C LYS A 362 14.26 -6.10 3.38
N THR A 363 15.26 -5.58 4.09
CA THR A 363 15.37 -4.17 4.47
C THR A 363 15.36 -3.24 3.25
N GLN A 364 15.95 -3.64 2.12
CA GLN A 364 15.93 -2.84 0.88
C GLN A 364 14.54 -2.79 0.25
N ILE A 365 13.79 -3.90 0.26
CA ILE A 365 12.41 -3.94 -0.24
C ILE A 365 11.51 -3.09 0.65
N ALA A 366 11.63 -3.21 1.97
CA ALA A 366 10.89 -2.38 2.91
C ALA A 366 11.16 -0.89 2.69
N LEU A 367 12.41 -0.49 2.47
CA LEU A 367 12.79 0.90 2.17
C LEU A 367 12.22 1.39 0.83
N GLN A 368 12.25 0.55 -0.21
CA GLN A 368 11.66 0.89 -1.49
C GLN A 368 10.14 1.07 -1.37
N LEU A 369 9.46 0.20 -0.60
CA LEU A 369 8.04 0.34 -0.30
C LEU A 369 7.74 1.61 0.52
N ALA A 370 8.58 1.94 1.49
CA ALA A 370 8.49 3.16 2.28
C ALA A 370 8.54 4.42 1.40
N HIS A 371 9.45 4.44 0.41
CA HIS A 371 9.55 5.52 -0.55
C HIS A 371 8.39 5.57 -1.54
N LEU A 372 7.80 4.42 -1.89
CA LEU A 372 6.57 4.38 -2.68
C LEU A 372 5.42 4.97 -1.86
N ALA A 373 5.18 4.49 -0.64
CA ALA A 373 4.14 5.01 0.26
C ALA A 373 4.28 6.52 0.55
N LYS A 374 5.51 7.03 0.62
CA LYS A 374 5.80 8.46 0.77
C LYS A 374 5.46 9.29 -0.48
N ASN A 375 5.69 8.75 -1.68
CA ASN A 375 5.60 9.50 -2.94
C ASN A 375 4.42 9.06 -3.81
N ASP A 376 3.51 8.23 -3.29
CA ASP A 376 2.44 7.64 -4.07
C ASP A 376 1.42 8.70 -4.46
N SER A 377 1.68 9.31 -5.61
CA SER A 377 0.79 10.28 -6.25
C SER A 377 -0.40 9.58 -6.91
N GLN A 378 -0.43 8.25 -6.97
CA GLN A 378 -1.42 7.46 -7.71
C GLN A 378 -2.49 6.79 -6.81
N SER A 379 -2.23 6.53 -5.52
CA SER A 379 -3.17 5.81 -4.64
C SER A 379 -3.97 6.66 -3.65
N HIS A 380 -3.83 7.99 -3.64
CA HIS A 380 -4.71 8.88 -2.84
C HIS A 380 -4.59 8.70 -1.32
N GLN A 381 -3.57 8.00 -0.85
CA GLN A 381 -3.34 7.73 0.56
C GLN A 381 -1.98 8.29 0.97
N ASN A 382 -1.98 9.56 1.39
CA ASN A 382 -0.79 10.16 1.99
C ASN A 382 -0.57 9.55 3.39
N TYR A 383 0.33 8.57 3.48
CA TYR A 383 0.74 7.93 4.73
C TYR A 383 1.89 8.70 5.41
N SER A 384 1.82 8.92 6.72
CA SER A 384 3.03 9.19 7.52
C SER A 384 3.87 7.91 7.54
N VAL A 385 5.12 7.96 7.09
CA VAL A 385 5.96 6.75 6.98
C VAL A 385 6.96 6.73 8.12
N ILE A 386 6.95 5.68 8.93
CA ILE A 386 7.72 5.57 10.16
C ILE A 386 8.54 4.29 10.12
N TRP A 387 9.82 4.40 10.44
CA TRP A 387 10.73 3.26 10.50
C TRP A 387 11.26 3.04 11.91
N MET A 388 11.10 1.82 12.42
CA MET A 388 11.54 1.44 13.77
C MET A 388 12.37 0.16 13.76
N PRO A 389 13.55 0.14 14.41
CA PRO A 389 14.31 -1.08 14.62
C PRO A 389 13.68 -1.95 15.71
N ALA A 390 13.70 -3.27 15.51
CA ALA A 390 13.32 -4.28 16.51
C ALA A 390 14.50 -5.18 16.92
N LEU A 391 15.72 -4.61 16.91
CA LEU A 391 16.95 -5.32 17.31
C LEU A 391 16.99 -5.63 18.82
N SER A 392 16.43 -4.74 19.63
CA SER A 392 16.31 -4.86 21.09
C SER A 392 15.29 -3.85 21.62
N MET A 393 14.76 -4.08 22.82
CA MET A 393 13.86 -3.12 23.50
C MET A 393 14.50 -1.73 23.64
N ALA A 394 15.79 -1.66 23.98
CA ALA A 394 16.52 -0.39 24.10
C ALA A 394 16.59 0.39 22.77
N SER A 395 16.84 -0.30 21.65
CA SER A 395 16.87 0.34 20.32
C SER A 395 15.49 0.85 19.89
N PHE A 396 14.43 0.11 20.26
CA PHE A 396 13.05 0.48 19.99
C PHE A 396 12.62 1.70 20.82
N GLU A 397 12.94 1.72 22.11
CA GLU A 397 12.66 2.86 23.01
C GLU A 397 13.37 4.14 22.55
N GLN A 398 14.62 4.03 22.13
CA GLN A 398 15.37 5.15 21.57
C GLN A 398 14.70 5.69 20.29
N ALA A 399 14.13 4.82 19.46
CA ALA A 399 13.37 5.22 18.28
C ALA A 399 12.07 5.93 18.68
N CYS A 400 11.29 5.42 19.64
CA CYS A 400 10.10 6.09 20.17
C CYS A 400 10.40 7.51 20.69
N THR A 401 11.46 7.65 21.49
CA THR A 401 11.90 8.94 22.02
C THR A 401 12.22 9.94 20.90
N ARG A 402 12.79 9.45 19.79
CA ARG A 402 13.05 10.26 18.62
C ARG A 402 11.76 10.63 17.88
N MET A 403 10.80 9.71 17.78
CA MET A 403 9.53 9.96 17.10
C MET A 403 8.70 11.01 17.83
N ILE A 404 8.70 11.01 19.16
CA ILE A 404 8.09 12.08 19.96
C ILE A 404 8.59 13.46 19.53
N LYS A 405 9.90 13.60 19.30
CA LYS A 405 10.50 14.87 18.84
C LYS A 405 10.20 15.18 17.38
N VAL A 406 10.18 14.17 16.50
CA VAL A 406 9.95 14.35 15.06
C VAL A 406 8.50 14.72 14.76
N PHE A 407 7.56 14.16 15.52
CA PHE A 407 6.12 14.41 15.39
C PHE A 407 5.62 15.52 16.32
N ASP A 408 6.52 16.21 17.04
CA ASP A 408 6.20 17.27 18.01
C ASP A 408 5.08 16.87 19.01
N ILE A 409 5.17 15.64 19.52
CA ILE A 409 4.16 15.07 20.41
C ILE A 409 4.36 15.65 21.82
N GLU A 410 3.30 16.22 22.40
CA GLU A 410 3.31 16.64 23.80
C GLU A 410 3.62 15.44 24.70
N HIS A 411 4.75 15.52 25.40
CA HIS A 411 5.23 14.45 26.26
C HIS A 411 5.50 14.98 27.66
N ALA A 412 4.65 14.57 28.60
CA ALA A 412 4.95 14.74 30.02
C ALA A 412 6.16 13.87 30.37
N GLY A 413 7.25 14.47 30.86
CA GLY A 413 8.54 13.78 31.04
C GLY A 413 8.56 12.61 32.04
N ASN A 414 7.42 12.25 32.62
CA ASN A 414 7.23 11.09 33.49
C ASN A 414 6.54 9.90 32.80
N LYS A 415 6.01 10.05 31.58
CA LYS A 415 5.35 8.97 30.83
C LYS A 415 6.39 8.18 30.04
N ASP A 416 6.15 6.88 29.81
CA ASP A 416 7.03 6.07 28.96
C ASP A 416 6.96 6.57 27.50
N PRO A 417 8.10 6.86 26.84
CA PRO A 417 8.11 7.24 25.42
C PRO A 417 7.43 6.22 24.49
N LYS A 418 7.50 4.93 24.81
CA LYS A 418 6.90 3.85 24.02
C LYS A 418 5.37 3.91 24.07
N GLU A 419 4.82 4.05 25.27
CA GLU A 419 3.37 4.24 25.46
C GLU A 419 2.87 5.53 24.81
N THR A 420 3.60 6.63 25.01
CA THR A 420 3.24 7.92 24.42
C THR A 420 3.14 7.84 22.90
N PHE A 421 4.12 7.20 22.25
CA PHE A 421 4.12 7.07 20.81
C PHE A 421 3.04 6.10 20.30
N LYS A 422 2.80 5.00 21.00
CA LYS A 422 1.69 4.09 20.70
C LYS A 422 0.33 4.80 20.78
N ASP A 423 0.10 5.57 21.83
CA ASP A 423 -1.15 6.30 22.05
C ASP A 423 -1.37 7.32 20.93
N PHE A 424 -0.30 8.04 20.55
CA PHE A 424 -0.35 8.94 19.40
C PHE A 424 -0.75 8.21 18.13
N LEU A 425 -0.05 7.14 17.73
CA LEU A 425 -0.39 6.39 16.50
C LEU A 425 -1.80 5.78 16.55
N SER A 426 -2.32 5.50 17.73
CA SER A 426 -3.68 4.98 17.93
C SER A 426 -4.76 6.07 17.82
N SER A 427 -4.39 7.36 17.93
CA SER A 427 -5.29 8.50 17.78
C SER A 427 -5.72 8.71 16.32
N GLU A 428 -6.95 9.19 16.12
CA GLU A 428 -7.45 9.60 14.81
C GLU A 428 -6.72 10.84 14.26
N GLU A 429 -6.14 11.67 15.15
CA GLU A 429 -5.42 12.90 14.81
C GLU A 429 -4.17 12.63 13.95
N THR A 430 -3.51 11.49 14.15
CA THR A 430 -2.34 11.10 13.34
C THR A 430 -2.70 10.82 11.89
N GLY A 431 -3.97 10.50 11.60
CA GLY A 431 -4.41 10.02 10.30
C GLY A 431 -3.65 8.77 9.83
N LYS A 432 -3.62 8.53 8.51
CA LYS A 432 -3.02 7.30 7.97
C LYS A 432 -1.51 7.28 8.16
N TRP A 433 -0.99 6.15 8.63
CA TRP A 433 0.44 5.93 8.79
C TRP A 433 0.86 4.52 8.36
N PHE A 434 2.10 4.41 7.89
CA PHE A 434 2.75 3.16 7.50
C PHE A 434 4.00 2.96 8.36
N LEU A 435 3.97 1.95 9.21
CA LEU A 435 5.02 1.61 10.17
C LEU A 435 5.82 0.42 9.67
N ILE A 436 7.13 0.56 9.64
CA ILE A 436 8.06 -0.52 9.31
C ILE A 436 8.79 -0.92 10.59
N ILE A 437 8.65 -2.18 10.97
CA ILE A 437 9.38 -2.80 12.07
C ILE A 437 10.48 -3.69 11.45
N ASP A 438 11.70 -3.14 11.41
CA ASP A 438 12.85 -3.77 10.76
C ASP A 438 13.63 -4.67 11.73
N ASN A 439 14.15 -5.80 11.23
CA ASN A 439 14.88 -6.82 11.98
C ASN A 439 14.16 -7.40 13.22
N ALA A 440 12.87 -7.75 13.08
CA ALA A 440 12.09 -8.44 14.11
C ALA A 440 12.45 -9.94 14.18
N ASP A 441 13.68 -10.28 14.54
CA ASP A 441 14.21 -11.66 14.42
C ASP A 441 14.00 -12.52 15.68
N ASN A 442 13.66 -11.92 16.83
CA ASN A 442 13.64 -12.59 18.13
C ASN A 442 12.27 -12.51 18.82
N MET A 443 11.68 -13.67 19.13
CA MET A 443 10.38 -13.79 19.80
C MET A 443 10.38 -13.22 21.22
N GLU A 444 11.43 -13.45 22.01
CA GLU A 444 11.54 -12.92 23.38
C GLU A 444 11.64 -11.39 23.39
N THR A 445 12.34 -10.81 22.42
CA THR A 445 12.39 -9.34 22.25
C THR A 445 11.03 -8.77 21.85
N LEU A 446 10.29 -9.49 21.00
CA LEU A 446 8.98 -9.05 20.52
C LEU A 446 7.87 -9.22 21.55
N TYR A 447 7.82 -10.33 22.28
CA TYR A 447 6.69 -10.70 23.15
C TYR A 447 7.06 -10.91 24.62
N GLY A 448 8.34 -10.79 24.98
CA GLY A 448 8.84 -11.13 26.31
C GLY A 448 8.96 -12.64 26.52
N THR A 449 9.27 -13.02 27.76
CA THR A 449 9.32 -14.42 28.21
C THR A 449 8.26 -14.65 29.29
N ALA A 450 8.09 -15.90 29.73
CA ALA A 450 7.19 -16.20 30.85
C ALA A 450 7.66 -15.56 32.17
N GLN A 451 8.97 -15.36 32.33
CA GLN A 451 9.59 -14.77 33.52
C GLN A 451 9.68 -13.25 33.44
N GLU A 452 9.87 -12.71 32.23
CA GLU A 452 9.98 -11.29 31.94
C GLU A 452 8.98 -10.92 30.83
N PRO A 453 7.69 -10.75 31.19
CA PRO A 453 6.69 -10.27 30.24
C PRO A 453 6.94 -8.79 29.93
N GLY A 454 6.54 -8.36 28.73
CA GLY A 454 6.76 -6.98 28.28
C GLY A 454 7.67 -6.92 27.05
N GLY A 455 7.07 -7.10 25.88
CA GLY A 455 7.79 -7.13 24.61
C GLY A 455 7.53 -5.89 23.75
N ILE A 456 8.27 -5.73 22.64
CA ILE A 456 8.04 -4.65 21.68
C ILE A 456 6.57 -4.64 21.19
N ALA A 457 5.96 -5.82 21.02
CA ALA A 457 4.59 -5.99 20.55
C ALA A 457 3.54 -5.26 21.41
N ASP A 458 3.79 -5.10 22.72
CA ASP A 458 2.89 -4.38 23.63
C ASP A 458 2.80 -2.89 23.28
N PHE A 459 3.81 -2.35 22.59
CA PHE A 459 3.92 -0.96 22.18
C PHE A 459 3.56 -0.73 20.71
N ILE A 460 3.18 -1.78 19.97
CA ILE A 460 2.73 -1.65 18.58
C ILE A 460 1.22 -1.33 18.58
N PRO A 461 0.78 -0.24 17.92
CA PRO A 461 -0.62 0.14 17.87
C PRO A 461 -1.45 -0.91 17.11
N ASP A 462 -2.71 -1.07 17.53
CA ASP A 462 -3.69 -1.91 16.86
C ASP A 462 -4.92 -1.06 16.50
N CYS A 463 -4.87 -0.46 15.32
CA CYS A 463 -5.90 0.47 14.83
C CYS A 463 -6.15 0.30 13.33
N GLU A 464 -7.34 0.67 12.87
CA GLU A 464 -7.78 0.43 11.49
C GLU A 464 -7.14 1.37 10.46
N HIS A 465 -6.61 2.53 10.89
CA HIS A 465 -6.01 3.54 10.01
C HIS A 465 -4.50 3.38 9.80
N GLY A 466 -3.88 2.40 10.44
CA GLY A 466 -2.45 2.09 10.31
C GLY A 466 -2.17 0.86 9.44
N CYS A 467 -0.97 0.82 8.86
CA CYS A 467 -0.44 -0.36 8.18
C CYS A 467 0.96 -0.68 8.74
N ILE A 468 1.27 -1.97 8.94
CA ILE A 468 2.53 -2.40 9.54
C ILE A 468 3.22 -3.45 8.67
N LEU A 469 4.46 -3.18 8.28
CA LEU A 469 5.35 -4.16 7.66
C LEU A 469 6.41 -4.61 8.66
N PHE A 470 6.50 -5.92 8.89
CA PHE A 470 7.61 -6.53 9.62
C PHE A 470 8.63 -7.10 8.63
N THR A 471 9.91 -6.92 8.88
CA THR A 471 10.96 -7.71 8.22
C THR A 471 11.62 -8.61 9.24
N THR A 472 11.76 -9.90 8.92
CA THR A 472 12.32 -10.88 9.85
C THR A 472 13.02 -12.01 9.11
N ARG A 473 13.94 -12.70 9.79
CA ARG A 473 14.53 -13.96 9.36
C ARG A 473 13.78 -15.16 9.92
N SER A 474 12.96 -14.95 10.95
CA SER A 474 12.22 -16.01 11.63
C SER A 474 10.81 -16.13 11.07
N ARG A 475 10.51 -17.27 10.45
CA ARG A 475 9.16 -17.60 10.01
C ARG A 475 8.17 -17.69 11.17
N GLU A 476 8.62 -18.12 12.35
CA GLU A 476 7.80 -18.11 13.56
C GLU A 476 7.34 -16.69 13.91
N VAL A 477 8.26 -15.73 13.90
CA VAL A 477 7.92 -14.32 14.11
C VAL A 477 6.96 -13.83 13.02
N ALA A 478 7.27 -14.12 11.74
CA ALA A 478 6.46 -13.67 10.61
C ALA A 478 4.99 -14.13 10.71
N VAL A 479 4.78 -15.42 11.01
CA VAL A 479 3.45 -16.00 11.19
C VAL A 479 2.76 -15.42 12.42
N THR A 480 3.50 -15.17 13.51
CA THR A 480 2.92 -14.60 14.73
C THR A 480 2.41 -13.17 14.51
N VAL A 481 3.19 -12.32 13.83
CA VAL A 481 2.87 -10.89 13.67
C VAL A 481 1.92 -10.57 12.51
N ALA A 482 1.90 -11.40 11.47
CA ALA A 482 1.14 -11.17 10.24
C ALA A 482 0.15 -12.28 9.88
N GLN A 483 0.06 -13.34 10.69
CA GLN A 483 -0.82 -14.49 10.48
C GLN A 483 -0.65 -15.11 9.08
N THR A 484 -1.56 -14.83 8.16
CA THR A 484 -1.57 -15.33 6.79
C THR A 484 -0.90 -14.40 5.78
N ASN A 485 -0.63 -13.14 6.14
CA ASN A 485 -0.05 -12.13 5.26
C ASN A 485 1.50 -12.18 5.28
N VAL A 486 2.04 -13.38 5.05
CA VAL A 486 3.48 -13.64 5.06
C VAL A 486 3.99 -13.80 3.63
N VAL A 487 4.97 -12.99 3.26
CA VAL A 487 5.66 -13.06 1.96
C VAL A 487 7.06 -13.60 2.18
N GLU A 488 7.35 -14.76 1.61
CA GLU A 488 8.65 -15.41 1.69
C GLU A 488 9.54 -14.98 0.52
N LEU A 489 10.75 -14.52 0.85
CA LEU A 489 11.69 -13.94 -0.11
C LEU A 489 12.82 -14.92 -0.42
N SER A 490 12.86 -15.36 -1.67
CA SER A 490 13.90 -16.23 -2.23
C SER A 490 15.11 -15.45 -2.77
N GLU A 491 16.13 -16.17 -3.25
CA GLU A 491 17.30 -15.63 -3.92
C GLU A 491 16.94 -14.79 -5.16
N MET A 492 17.89 -13.99 -5.64
CA MET A 492 17.67 -13.24 -6.89
C MET A 492 17.64 -14.20 -8.07
N ASP A 493 16.77 -13.94 -9.04
CA ASP A 493 16.88 -14.66 -10.30
C ASP A 493 18.18 -14.27 -11.04
N LYS A 494 18.59 -15.13 -11.97
CA LYS A 494 19.84 -14.98 -12.70
C LYS A 494 19.94 -13.65 -13.47
N LYS A 495 18.82 -13.13 -13.98
CA LYS A 495 18.80 -11.87 -14.74
C LYS A 495 19.04 -10.69 -13.81
N ASP A 496 18.31 -10.64 -12.70
CA ASP A 496 18.42 -9.56 -11.72
C ASP A 496 19.78 -9.58 -11.01
N ALA A 497 20.31 -10.76 -10.69
CA ALA A 497 21.63 -10.92 -10.08
C ALA A 497 22.76 -10.43 -11.00
N ARG A 498 22.69 -10.73 -12.30
CA ARG A 498 23.63 -10.18 -13.31
C ARG A 498 23.54 -8.67 -13.39
N ALA A 499 22.32 -8.12 -13.41
CA ALA A 499 22.13 -6.68 -13.43
C ALA A 499 22.71 -6.02 -12.17
N LEU A 500 22.53 -6.64 -11.00
CA LEU A 500 23.11 -6.16 -9.75
C LEU A 500 24.63 -6.16 -9.77
N LEU A 501 25.25 -7.27 -10.19
CA LEU A 501 26.70 -7.38 -10.34
C LEU A 501 27.22 -6.30 -11.32
N GLN A 502 26.60 -6.18 -12.49
CA GLN A 502 27.00 -5.21 -13.51
C GLN A 502 26.88 -3.76 -13.01
N SER A 503 25.83 -3.43 -12.25
CA SER A 503 25.65 -2.09 -11.68
C SER A 503 26.64 -1.77 -10.57
N SER A 504 27.17 -2.80 -9.90
CA SER A 504 28.04 -2.67 -8.72
C SER A 504 29.53 -2.58 -9.06
N LEU A 505 29.93 -2.98 -10.27
CA LEU A 505 31.32 -2.95 -10.77
C LEU A 505 31.68 -1.60 -11.41
N ILE A 506 32.98 -1.22 -11.35
CA ILE A 506 33.51 -0.02 -12.03
C ILE A 506 33.77 -0.31 -13.52
N GLN A 507 34.42 -1.43 -13.82
CA GLN A 507 34.75 -1.85 -15.19
C GLN A 507 33.68 -2.78 -15.73
N LYS A 508 32.71 -2.23 -16.45
CA LYS A 508 31.57 -2.98 -16.98
C LYS A 508 31.99 -3.96 -18.09
N GLU A 509 33.17 -3.78 -18.67
CA GLU A 509 33.75 -4.62 -19.71
C GLU A 509 33.99 -6.06 -19.21
N GLN A 510 34.22 -6.25 -17.91
CA GLN A 510 34.38 -7.57 -17.31
C GLN A 510 33.10 -8.44 -17.43
N MET A 511 31.93 -7.81 -17.63
CA MET A 511 30.66 -8.51 -17.84
C MET A 511 30.49 -9.06 -19.26
N GLN A 512 31.45 -8.82 -20.18
CA GLN A 512 31.42 -9.42 -21.52
C GLN A 512 31.64 -10.94 -21.46
N ASP A 513 32.41 -11.42 -20.48
CA ASP A 513 32.53 -12.85 -20.19
C ASP A 513 31.35 -13.31 -19.32
N THR A 514 30.22 -13.53 -19.99
CA THR A 514 28.99 -13.98 -19.33
C THR A 514 29.12 -15.31 -18.62
N VAL A 515 30.07 -16.17 -19.04
CA VAL A 515 30.32 -17.48 -18.41
C VAL A 515 31.03 -17.30 -17.07
N LEU A 516 32.06 -16.45 -17.01
CA LEU A 516 32.73 -16.13 -15.74
C LEU A 516 31.81 -15.40 -14.77
N ALA A 517 31.01 -14.46 -15.26
CA ALA A 517 30.04 -13.74 -14.44
C ALA A 517 29.00 -14.69 -13.83
N ASP A 518 28.47 -15.63 -14.64
CA ASP A 518 27.55 -16.66 -14.15
C ASP A 518 28.19 -17.55 -13.09
N LYS A 519 29.41 -18.02 -13.35
CA LYS A 519 30.13 -18.85 -12.39
C LYS A 519 30.32 -18.14 -11.05
N LEU A 520 30.63 -16.85 -11.06
CA LEU A 520 30.71 -16.06 -9.82
C LEU A 520 29.36 -15.97 -9.12
N LEU A 521 28.26 -15.73 -9.85
CA LEU A 521 26.93 -15.64 -9.26
C LEU A 521 26.47 -16.98 -8.66
N ASP A 522 26.84 -18.10 -9.29
CA ASP A 522 26.60 -19.45 -8.75
C ASP A 522 27.33 -19.65 -7.41
N GLU A 523 28.61 -19.25 -7.32
CA GLU A 523 29.39 -19.33 -6.08
C GLU A 523 28.86 -18.40 -4.97
N LEU A 524 28.36 -17.21 -5.36
CA LEU A 524 27.73 -16.26 -4.44
C LEU A 524 26.25 -16.59 -4.16
N ALA A 525 25.77 -17.72 -4.68
CA ALA A 525 24.43 -18.26 -4.51
C ALA A 525 23.32 -17.23 -4.78
N TYR A 526 23.55 -16.31 -5.72
CA TYR A 526 22.58 -15.28 -6.11
C TYR A 526 22.10 -14.37 -4.94
N LEU A 527 22.87 -14.29 -3.84
CA LEU A 527 22.55 -13.45 -2.70
C LEU A 527 22.98 -11.99 -2.94
N PRO A 528 22.06 -11.00 -2.85
CA PRO A 528 22.40 -9.60 -3.12
C PRO A 528 23.55 -9.09 -2.25
N LEU A 529 23.55 -9.41 -0.95
CA LEU A 529 24.60 -8.96 -0.04
C LEU A 529 25.98 -9.54 -0.44
N ALA A 530 26.05 -10.83 -0.80
CA ALA A 530 27.28 -11.47 -1.26
C ALA A 530 27.79 -10.85 -2.57
N ILE A 531 26.88 -10.57 -3.52
CA ILE A 531 27.20 -9.91 -4.79
C ILE A 531 27.78 -8.51 -4.56
N THR A 532 27.15 -7.72 -3.68
CA THR A 532 27.61 -6.35 -3.38
C THR A 532 28.94 -6.33 -2.63
N GLN A 533 29.20 -7.29 -1.73
CA GLN A 533 30.49 -7.45 -1.05
C GLN A 533 31.59 -7.86 -2.02
N ALA A 534 31.37 -8.89 -2.84
CA ALA A 534 32.31 -9.31 -3.87
C ALA A 534 32.65 -8.13 -4.81
N SER A 535 31.63 -7.38 -5.23
CA SER A 535 31.80 -6.16 -6.04
C SER A 535 32.61 -5.09 -5.32
N ALA A 536 32.36 -4.84 -4.03
CA ALA A 536 33.11 -3.88 -3.23
C ALA A 536 34.58 -4.29 -3.06
N TYR A 537 34.84 -5.55 -2.75
CA TYR A 537 36.19 -6.12 -2.66
C TYR A 537 36.94 -5.96 -3.98
N MET A 538 36.33 -6.37 -5.10
CA MET A 538 36.92 -6.23 -6.44
C MET A 538 37.27 -4.77 -6.77
N LYS A 539 36.39 -3.82 -6.41
CA LYS A 539 36.63 -2.38 -6.60
C LYS A 539 37.80 -1.86 -5.78
N ILE A 540 37.82 -2.16 -4.49
CA ILE A 540 38.81 -1.64 -3.54
C ILE A 540 40.19 -2.20 -3.87
N ASN A 541 40.28 -3.51 -4.13
CA ASN A 541 41.53 -4.20 -4.37
C ASN A 541 41.95 -4.21 -5.85
N LYS A 542 41.12 -3.64 -6.75
CA LYS A 542 41.33 -3.62 -8.21
C LYS A 542 41.54 -5.03 -8.81
N VAL A 543 40.76 -5.98 -8.32
CA VAL A 543 40.80 -7.40 -8.71
C VAL A 543 39.72 -7.67 -9.76
N SER A 544 40.02 -8.52 -10.75
CA SER A 544 39.05 -8.94 -11.77
C SER A 544 38.12 -10.05 -11.27
N ILE A 545 36.96 -10.27 -11.93
CA ILE A 545 36.08 -11.41 -11.64
C ILE A 545 36.85 -12.75 -11.63
N LYS A 546 37.73 -12.95 -12.61
CA LYS A 546 38.54 -14.17 -12.73
C LYS A 546 39.46 -14.38 -11.53
N GLU A 547 40.14 -13.34 -11.09
CA GLU A 547 41.07 -13.42 -9.96
C GLU A 547 40.32 -13.52 -8.64
N TYR A 548 39.17 -12.83 -8.50
CA TYR A 548 38.31 -12.99 -7.33
C TYR A 548 37.77 -14.41 -7.21
N LEU A 549 37.31 -15.01 -8.30
CA LEU A 549 36.90 -16.43 -8.34
C LEU A 549 38.02 -17.36 -7.90
N ARG A 550 39.27 -17.08 -8.30
CA ARG A 550 40.43 -17.87 -7.87
C ARG A 550 40.65 -17.79 -6.36
N LEU A 551 40.52 -16.59 -5.77
CA LEU A 551 40.62 -16.42 -4.31
C LEU A 551 39.46 -17.12 -3.60
N LEU A 552 38.24 -16.97 -4.13
CA LEU A 552 37.03 -17.56 -3.59
C LEU A 552 37.07 -19.10 -3.60
N GLN A 553 37.67 -19.69 -4.63
CA GLN A 553 37.79 -21.15 -4.82
C GLN A 553 39.08 -21.75 -4.22
N ASN A 554 39.93 -20.96 -3.55
CA ASN A 554 41.23 -21.43 -3.07
C ASN A 554 41.09 -22.36 -1.86
N THR A 555 40.50 -21.85 -0.76
CA THR A 555 40.19 -22.65 0.42
C THR A 555 38.86 -22.18 1.03
N ASP A 556 38.21 -23.06 1.79
CA ASP A 556 37.03 -22.70 2.60
C ASP A 556 37.33 -21.52 3.54
N GLN A 557 38.57 -21.43 4.04
CA GLN A 557 39.03 -20.36 4.91
C GLN A 557 39.08 -19.01 4.18
N ASP A 558 39.64 -18.98 2.97
CA ASP A 558 39.72 -17.77 2.15
C ASP A 558 38.31 -17.28 1.77
N MET A 559 37.40 -18.20 1.43
CA MET A 559 36.01 -17.85 1.12
C MET A 559 35.32 -17.18 2.31
N VAL A 560 35.48 -17.74 3.52
CA VAL A 560 34.91 -17.16 4.73
C VAL A 560 35.53 -15.80 5.04
N GLU A 561 36.85 -15.66 4.93
CA GLU A 561 37.52 -14.37 5.14
C GLU A 561 36.97 -13.30 4.20
N LEU A 562 36.84 -13.61 2.91
CA LEU A 562 36.29 -12.71 1.90
C LEU A 562 34.83 -12.30 2.18
N LEU A 563 34.01 -13.22 2.70
CA LEU A 563 32.57 -12.99 2.98
C LEU A 563 32.30 -12.46 4.40
N SER A 564 33.32 -12.43 5.26
CA SER A 564 33.26 -11.88 6.63
C SER A 564 33.68 -10.41 6.69
N VAL A 565 34.32 -9.89 5.63
CA VAL A 565 34.65 -8.47 5.53
C VAL A 565 33.40 -7.67 5.16
N GLY A 566 32.82 -7.04 6.18
CA GLY A 566 31.74 -6.08 6.01
C GLY A 566 32.26 -4.74 5.49
N PHE A 567 31.58 -4.17 4.49
CA PHE A 567 31.85 -2.80 4.06
C PHE A 567 30.83 -1.87 4.72
N ARG A 568 31.30 -0.73 5.26
CA ARG A 568 30.39 0.30 5.77
C ARG A 568 29.56 0.85 4.62
N ASP A 569 28.24 0.74 4.74
CA ASP A 569 27.28 1.48 3.93
C ASP A 569 26.33 2.27 4.83
N GLY A 570 25.46 3.08 4.23
CA GLY A 570 24.51 3.92 4.95
C GLY A 570 23.23 3.21 5.42
N ILE A 571 23.18 1.87 5.41
CA ILE A 571 21.93 1.10 5.60
C ILE A 571 22.02 0.09 6.75
N HIS A 572 23.22 -0.25 7.21
CA HIS A 572 23.41 -1.09 8.38
C HIS A 572 23.48 -0.28 9.69
N TYR A 573 22.87 -0.78 10.76
CA TYR A 573 22.92 -0.16 12.09
C TYR A 573 24.31 -0.30 12.74
N ASP A 574 25.07 -1.31 12.33
CA ASP A 574 26.45 -1.56 12.74
C ASP A 574 27.27 -2.09 11.54
N ALA A 575 28.57 -1.74 11.49
CA ALA A 575 29.50 -2.20 10.46
C ALA A 575 29.61 -3.73 10.41
N ALA A 576 29.38 -4.43 11.53
CA ALA A 576 29.35 -5.90 11.59
C ALA A 576 28.17 -6.53 10.82
N GLN A 577 27.06 -5.80 10.61
CA GLN A 577 25.90 -6.31 9.87
C GLN A 577 26.13 -6.32 8.35
N GLY A 578 27.14 -5.59 7.87
CA GLY A 578 27.46 -5.49 6.44
C GLY A 578 28.24 -6.68 5.88
N ALA A 579 28.43 -7.76 6.64
CA ALA A 579 29.14 -9.00 6.29
C ALA A 579 28.16 -10.18 6.18
N VAL A 580 28.22 -10.99 5.12
CA VAL A 580 27.22 -12.07 4.88
C VAL A 580 27.28 -13.09 6.03
N VAL A 581 28.48 -13.57 6.33
CA VAL A 581 28.72 -14.61 7.33
C VAL A 581 28.29 -14.15 8.73
N THR A 582 28.61 -12.90 9.09
CA THR A 582 28.24 -12.33 10.40
C THR A 582 26.73 -12.28 10.59
N THR A 583 25.95 -12.01 9.53
CA THR A 583 24.49 -12.04 9.64
C THR A 583 24.00 -13.42 10.08
N TRP A 584 24.54 -14.51 9.55
CA TRP A 584 24.11 -15.86 9.93
C TRP A 584 24.64 -16.29 11.29
N ILE A 585 25.87 -15.93 11.66
CA ILE A 585 26.45 -16.24 12.98
C ILE A 585 25.56 -15.69 14.11
N VAL A 586 25.00 -14.49 13.96
CA VAL A 586 24.06 -13.93 14.95
C VAL A 586 22.83 -14.83 15.12
N SER A 587 22.25 -15.28 14.01
CA SER A 587 21.11 -16.20 14.04
C SER A 587 21.49 -17.59 14.59
N PHE A 588 22.70 -18.10 14.33
CA PHE A 588 23.19 -19.36 14.91
C PHE A 588 23.29 -19.28 16.43
N LYS A 589 23.86 -18.20 16.95
CA LYS A 589 23.96 -17.95 18.40
C LYS A 589 22.58 -17.85 19.04
N GLN A 590 21.62 -17.20 18.38
CA GLN A 590 20.24 -17.10 18.84
C GLN A 590 19.54 -18.48 18.86
N ILE A 591 19.64 -19.25 17.78
CA ILE A 591 19.08 -20.61 17.73
C ILE A 591 19.70 -21.48 18.83
N ARG A 592 21.01 -21.38 19.07
CA ARG A 592 21.66 -22.12 20.17
C ARG A 592 21.11 -21.76 21.54
N ALA A 593 20.83 -20.48 21.79
CA ALA A 593 20.30 -20.02 23.07
C ALA A 593 18.85 -20.48 23.31
N LEU A 594 18.02 -20.51 22.27
CA LEU A 594 16.57 -20.77 22.38
C LEU A 594 16.15 -22.20 22.03
N HIS A 595 16.91 -22.85 21.15
CA HIS A 595 16.60 -24.13 20.51
C HIS A 595 17.88 -24.96 20.33
N GLU A 596 18.46 -25.41 21.45
CA GLU A 596 19.72 -26.18 21.47
C GLU A 596 19.71 -27.37 20.51
N GLU A 597 18.61 -28.12 20.46
CA GLU A 597 18.42 -29.26 19.56
C GLU A 597 18.51 -28.87 18.07
N ALA A 598 17.97 -27.71 17.69
CA ALA A 598 18.08 -27.18 16.34
C ALA A 598 19.51 -26.77 16.01
N ALA A 599 20.23 -26.16 16.97
CA ALA A 599 21.65 -25.85 16.79
C ALA A 599 22.50 -27.11 16.62
N THR A 600 22.17 -28.21 17.32
CA THR A 600 22.82 -29.52 17.14
C THR A 600 22.59 -30.07 15.74
N ILE A 601 21.34 -30.07 15.23
CA ILE A 601 21.06 -30.50 13.85
C ILE A 601 21.80 -29.63 12.84
N LEU A 602 21.79 -28.30 13.01
CA LEU A 602 22.48 -27.36 12.12
C LEU A 602 23.96 -27.67 12.04
N SER A 603 24.60 -27.82 13.21
CA SER A 603 26.03 -28.07 13.31
C SER A 603 26.41 -29.43 12.73
N PHE A 604 25.58 -30.46 12.94
CA PHE A 604 25.76 -31.80 12.40
C PHE A 604 25.57 -31.85 10.87
N ALA A 605 24.51 -31.22 10.36
CA ALA A 605 24.23 -31.17 8.93
C ALA A 605 25.35 -30.50 8.14
N ALA A 606 26.08 -29.57 8.76
CA ALA A 606 27.27 -28.94 8.20
C ALA A 606 28.47 -29.88 8.02
N CYS A 607 28.44 -31.08 8.59
CA CYS A 607 29.44 -32.12 8.34
C CYS A 607 29.09 -33.04 7.17
N LEU A 608 27.83 -33.03 6.72
CA LEU A 608 27.33 -33.88 5.64
C LEU A 608 27.44 -33.18 4.27
N GLU A 609 27.18 -33.90 3.18
CA GLU A 609 26.92 -33.26 1.89
C GLU A 609 25.71 -32.31 2.00
N PRO A 610 25.82 -31.01 1.67
CA PRO A 610 24.77 -30.00 1.89
C PRO A 610 23.47 -30.23 1.12
N LYS A 611 23.46 -31.13 0.13
CA LYS A 611 22.30 -31.44 -0.70
C LYS A 611 21.77 -32.84 -0.42
N ALA A 612 20.44 -32.98 -0.47
CA ALA A 612 19.74 -34.25 -0.32
C ALA A 612 20.00 -34.97 1.02
N ILE A 613 20.14 -34.23 2.12
CA ILE A 613 20.37 -34.75 3.48
C ILE A 613 19.13 -35.54 3.93
N PRO A 614 19.20 -36.88 4.09
CA PRO A 614 18.07 -37.68 4.56
C PRO A 614 17.79 -37.38 6.04
N ARG A 615 16.51 -37.28 6.42
CA ARG A 615 16.07 -37.21 7.83
C ARG A 615 16.69 -38.31 8.68
N ALA A 616 16.82 -39.50 8.10
CA ALA A 616 17.40 -40.68 8.75
C ALA A 616 18.87 -40.48 9.16
N LEU A 617 19.64 -39.63 8.48
CA LEU A 617 21.05 -39.37 8.81
C LEU A 617 21.24 -38.33 9.91
N LEU A 618 20.21 -37.54 10.21
CA LEU A 618 20.27 -36.52 11.27
C LEU A 618 20.42 -37.18 12.66
N PRO A 619 20.96 -36.44 13.66
CA PRO A 619 21.13 -36.97 15.00
C PRO A 619 19.78 -37.32 15.62
N ARG A 620 19.72 -38.43 16.36
CA ARG A 620 18.51 -38.82 17.09
C ARG A 620 18.32 -37.86 18.26
N LEU A 621 17.25 -37.06 18.19
CA LEU A 621 16.78 -36.26 19.31
C LEU A 621 15.79 -37.06 20.16
N GLY A 622 15.54 -36.60 21.38
CA GLY A 622 14.80 -37.37 22.38
C GLY A 622 13.42 -37.86 21.90
N THR A 623 12.61 -36.99 21.28
CA THR A 623 11.27 -37.34 20.79
C THR A 623 11.06 -36.88 19.34
N GLU A 624 10.14 -37.53 18.61
CA GLU A 624 9.76 -37.12 17.24
C GLU A 624 9.20 -35.69 17.19
N GLN A 625 8.54 -35.24 18.26
CA GLN A 625 8.04 -33.87 18.36
C GLN A 625 9.21 -32.87 18.46
N SER A 626 10.22 -33.19 19.27
CA SER A 626 11.45 -32.41 19.39
C SER A 626 12.19 -32.34 18.05
N MET A 627 12.33 -33.48 17.36
CA MET A 627 12.93 -33.56 16.03
C MET A 627 12.20 -32.68 15.01
N THR A 628 10.87 -32.78 14.97
CA THR A 628 10.03 -32.00 14.07
C THR A 628 10.11 -30.51 14.37
N ARG A 629 10.14 -30.12 15.65
CA ARG A 629 10.32 -28.73 16.07
C ARG A 629 11.69 -28.20 15.67
N ALA A 630 12.75 -28.94 15.94
CA ALA A 630 14.12 -28.52 15.64
C ALA A 630 14.34 -28.31 14.13
N ILE A 631 13.89 -29.25 13.30
CA ILE A 631 13.90 -29.10 11.83
C ILE A 631 13.02 -27.92 11.41
N GLY A 632 11.82 -27.81 11.98
CA GLY A 632 10.90 -26.70 11.72
C GLY A 632 11.53 -25.33 12.02
N THR A 633 12.28 -25.21 13.10
CA THR A 633 13.07 -24.02 13.43
C THR A 633 14.09 -23.72 12.34
N LEU A 634 14.91 -24.70 11.94
CA LEU A 634 15.95 -24.49 10.90
C LEU A 634 15.35 -24.12 9.54
N CYS A 635 14.25 -24.75 9.16
CA CYS A 635 13.48 -24.37 7.97
C CYS A 635 12.86 -22.97 8.12
N GLY A 636 12.41 -22.61 9.33
CA GLY A 636 11.85 -21.30 9.64
C GLY A 636 12.86 -20.16 9.53
N TYR A 637 14.15 -20.44 9.67
CA TYR A 637 15.25 -19.49 9.41
C TYR A 637 15.81 -19.59 7.98
N SER A 638 15.26 -20.47 7.15
CA SER A 638 15.76 -20.82 5.82
C SER A 638 17.21 -21.35 5.81
N PHE A 639 17.68 -21.93 6.92
CA PHE A 639 18.99 -22.61 6.99
C PHE A 639 18.92 -24.04 6.46
N LEU A 640 17.74 -24.66 6.56
CA LEU A 640 17.40 -25.88 5.84
C LEU A 640 16.19 -25.61 4.94
N SER A 641 16.09 -26.38 3.87
CA SER A 641 14.95 -26.37 2.96
C SER A 641 14.52 -27.81 2.73
N GLN A 642 13.23 -28.09 2.96
CA GLN A 642 12.66 -29.42 2.80
C GLN A 642 12.31 -29.65 1.32
N ARG A 643 12.68 -30.82 0.79
CA ARG A 643 12.32 -31.23 -0.58
C ARG A 643 10.87 -31.71 -0.64
N GLU A 644 10.32 -31.83 -1.85
CA GLU A 644 8.92 -32.22 -2.09
C GLU A 644 8.54 -33.58 -1.48
N ASP A 645 9.50 -34.47 -1.30
CA ASP A 645 9.33 -35.79 -0.68
C ASP A 645 9.18 -35.73 0.85
N GLY A 646 9.47 -34.60 1.48
CA GLY A 646 9.32 -34.36 2.91
C GLY A 646 10.42 -34.99 3.79
N ASP A 647 11.19 -35.93 3.29
CA ASP A 647 12.18 -36.68 4.07
C ASP A 647 13.64 -36.30 3.76
N MET A 648 13.87 -35.41 2.80
CA MET A 648 15.19 -34.89 2.46
C MET A 648 15.28 -33.37 2.62
N PHE A 649 16.47 -32.91 3.00
CA PHE A 649 16.75 -31.51 3.25
C PHE A 649 17.95 -31.02 2.46
N ASP A 650 17.89 -29.77 2.04
CA ASP A 650 19.02 -29.04 1.47
C ASP A 650 19.44 -27.92 2.42
N MET A 651 20.74 -27.79 2.64
CA MET A 651 21.37 -26.62 3.26
C MET A 651 21.95 -25.72 2.18
N HIS A 652 21.76 -24.41 2.34
CA HIS A 652 22.35 -23.42 1.44
C HIS A 652 23.90 -23.48 1.52
N SER A 653 24.61 -23.46 0.39
CA SER A 653 26.07 -23.70 0.31
C SER A 653 26.88 -22.77 1.22
N LEU A 654 26.58 -21.47 1.18
CA LEU A 654 27.25 -20.48 2.02
C LEU A 654 26.87 -20.59 3.51
N VAL A 655 25.64 -21.03 3.83
CA VAL A 655 25.22 -21.30 5.22
C VAL A 655 26.00 -22.49 5.75
N HIS A 656 26.08 -23.57 4.96
CA HIS A 656 26.87 -24.76 5.26
C HIS A 656 28.33 -24.41 5.57
N LEU A 657 28.95 -23.57 4.73
CA LEU A 657 30.31 -23.08 4.97
C LEU A 657 30.43 -22.27 6.27
N ALA A 658 29.51 -21.31 6.49
CA ALA A 658 29.51 -20.48 7.68
C ALA A 658 29.32 -21.29 8.96
N THR A 659 28.46 -22.32 8.94
CA THR A 659 28.24 -23.22 10.08
C THR A 659 29.50 -24.05 10.37
N ARG A 660 30.20 -24.55 9.36
CA ARG A 660 31.48 -25.25 9.56
C ARG A 660 32.52 -24.36 10.22
N ARG A 661 32.65 -23.10 9.76
CA ARG A 661 33.54 -22.14 10.41
C ARG A 661 33.12 -21.90 11.85
N TRP A 662 31.83 -21.70 12.10
CA TRP A 662 31.32 -21.47 13.44
C TRP A 662 31.62 -22.65 14.38
N ASN A 663 31.52 -23.90 13.90
CA ASN A 663 31.92 -25.09 14.65
C ASN A 663 33.42 -25.11 14.98
N LYS A 664 34.28 -24.66 14.05
CA LYS A 664 35.73 -24.52 14.29
C LYS A 664 36.04 -23.43 15.32
N ASP A 665 35.42 -22.26 15.18
CA ASP A 665 35.65 -21.12 16.07
C ASP A 665 35.18 -21.38 17.50
N GLU A 666 34.20 -22.27 17.69
CA GLU A 666 33.68 -22.67 19.00
C GLU A 666 34.33 -23.97 19.53
N ASP A 667 35.35 -24.49 18.85
CA ASP A 667 36.10 -25.72 19.22
C ASP A 667 35.21 -26.97 19.36
N ARG A 668 34.22 -27.10 18.47
CA ARG A 668 33.23 -28.19 18.48
C ARG A 668 33.32 -29.13 17.27
N GLU A 669 34.12 -28.77 16.26
CA GLU A 669 34.18 -29.49 14.99
C GLU A 669 34.45 -30.98 15.19
N GLU A 670 35.45 -31.32 16.00
CA GLU A 670 35.87 -32.71 16.19
C GLU A 670 34.77 -33.57 16.83
N GLY A 671 34.16 -33.10 17.92
CA GLY A 671 33.08 -33.82 18.58
C GLY A 671 31.85 -34.02 17.69
N ILE A 672 31.52 -33.04 16.84
CA ILE A 672 30.41 -33.15 15.89
C ILE A 672 30.75 -34.13 14.76
N GLN A 673 31.98 -34.10 14.24
CA GLN A 673 32.44 -35.03 13.23
C GLN A 673 32.40 -36.49 13.73
N GLN A 674 32.85 -36.74 14.96
CA GLN A 674 32.76 -38.06 15.59
C GLN A 674 31.30 -38.54 15.71
N LEU A 675 30.39 -37.65 16.13
CA LEU A 675 28.96 -37.96 16.20
C LEU A 675 28.37 -38.29 14.82
N ALA A 676 28.76 -37.53 13.78
CA ALA A 676 28.32 -37.75 12.41
C ALA A 676 28.86 -39.06 11.84
N LEU A 677 30.13 -39.39 12.10
CA LEU A 677 30.73 -40.66 11.72
C LEU A 677 29.98 -41.84 12.35
N ALA A 678 29.73 -41.79 13.66
CA ALA A 678 28.99 -42.83 14.37
C ALA A 678 27.58 -43.02 13.79
N ARG A 679 26.88 -41.91 13.48
CA ARG A 679 25.52 -41.96 12.93
C ARG A 679 25.48 -42.52 11.51
N ILE A 680 26.48 -42.20 10.68
CA ILE A 680 26.62 -42.80 9.35
C ILE A 680 26.91 -44.29 9.48
N ALA A 681 27.84 -44.70 10.35
CA ALA A 681 28.16 -46.12 10.55
C ALA A 681 26.91 -46.93 10.97
N GLU A 682 26.06 -46.39 11.85
CA GLU A 682 24.77 -47.00 12.20
C GLU A 682 23.80 -47.13 11.01
N ALA A 683 23.86 -46.21 10.05
CA ALA A 683 23.00 -46.20 8.88
C ALA A 683 23.53 -47.10 7.74
N PHE A 684 24.74 -47.65 7.86
CA PHE A 684 25.35 -48.63 6.96
C PHE A 684 25.65 -49.98 7.66
N PRO A 685 24.63 -50.73 8.15
CA PRO A 685 24.87 -51.85 9.06
C PRO A 685 25.32 -53.17 8.39
N THR A 686 24.97 -53.44 7.12
CA THR A 686 25.33 -54.69 6.40
C THR A 686 25.62 -54.46 4.92
N ASP A 687 26.32 -55.41 4.27
CA ASP A 687 26.65 -55.43 2.85
C ASP A 687 25.57 -56.11 1.97
N ASP A 688 24.35 -56.25 2.48
CA ASP A 688 23.23 -56.86 1.78
C ASP A 688 22.74 -55.99 0.60
N TRP A 689 22.77 -56.53 -0.61
CA TRP A 689 22.36 -55.86 -1.86
C TRP A 689 20.96 -55.22 -1.84
N GLU A 690 20.06 -55.71 -0.99
CA GLU A 690 18.72 -55.15 -0.81
C GLU A 690 18.75 -53.70 -0.27
N ASN A 691 19.83 -53.29 0.41
CA ASN A 691 20.01 -51.96 0.97
C ASN A 691 20.59 -50.92 -0.01
N ARG A 692 20.81 -51.28 -1.29
CA ARG A 692 21.48 -50.44 -2.28
C ARG A 692 20.88 -49.04 -2.47
N GLU A 693 19.56 -48.90 -2.37
CA GLU A 693 18.89 -47.59 -2.53
C GLU A 693 19.15 -46.69 -1.32
N VAL A 694 19.21 -47.25 -0.12
CA VAL A 694 19.59 -46.54 1.11
C VAL A 694 21.06 -46.13 1.02
N TRP A 695 21.95 -47.02 0.61
CA TRP A 695 23.37 -46.69 0.41
C TRP A 695 23.58 -45.57 -0.58
N ARG A 696 22.88 -45.61 -1.72
CA ARG A 696 22.98 -44.57 -2.75
C ARG A 696 22.61 -43.19 -2.21
N GLN A 697 21.64 -43.11 -1.31
CA GLN A 697 21.26 -41.87 -0.64
C GLN A 697 22.31 -41.41 0.38
N HIS A 698 22.93 -42.34 1.11
CA HIS A 698 23.81 -42.01 2.24
C HIS A 698 25.28 -41.83 1.83
N LEU A 699 25.71 -42.42 0.70
CA LEU A 699 27.09 -42.47 0.23
C LEU A 699 27.73 -41.09 0.03
N PRO A 700 27.07 -40.09 -0.60
CA PRO A 700 27.66 -38.75 -0.74
C PRO A 700 28.04 -38.11 0.59
N HIS A 701 27.24 -38.33 1.64
CA HIS A 701 27.49 -37.78 2.96
C HIS A 701 28.65 -38.49 3.67
N ALA A 702 28.77 -39.82 3.50
CA ALA A 702 29.90 -40.59 4.04
C ALA A 702 31.24 -40.17 3.43
N LEU A 703 31.28 -39.99 2.10
CA LEU A 703 32.48 -39.55 1.39
C LEU A 703 32.93 -38.16 1.80
N ARG A 704 31.97 -37.25 1.99
CA ARG A 704 32.25 -35.88 2.46
C ARG A 704 32.95 -35.88 3.82
N LEU A 705 32.45 -36.69 4.76
CA LEU A 705 33.03 -36.82 6.11
C LEU A 705 34.45 -37.40 6.07
N LEU A 706 34.67 -38.48 5.32
CA LEU A 706 35.99 -39.11 5.22
C LEU A 706 37.04 -38.15 4.62
N THR A 707 36.67 -37.43 3.57
CA THR A 707 37.56 -36.44 2.93
C THR A 707 37.93 -35.30 3.89
N SER A 708 37.02 -34.92 4.79
CA SER A 708 37.27 -33.85 5.77
C SER A 708 38.25 -34.26 6.87
N ILE A 709 38.25 -35.53 7.26
CA ILE A 709 39.14 -36.08 8.30
C ILE A 709 40.57 -36.17 7.76
N ASP A 710 40.76 -36.61 6.51
CA ASP A 710 42.08 -36.73 5.88
C ASP A 710 42.78 -35.36 5.68
N SER A 711 42.00 -34.28 5.53
CA SER A 711 42.52 -32.93 5.32
C SER A 711 43.04 -32.21 6.58
N ASN A 712 42.70 -32.69 7.78
CA ASN A 712 43.12 -32.11 9.07
C ASN A 712 44.41 -32.74 9.64
N GLY A 713 45.09 -33.62 8.90
CA GLY A 713 46.32 -34.29 9.33
C GLY A 713 47.59 -33.42 9.23
N SER A 714 47.84 -32.58 10.24
CA SER A 714 49.20 -32.17 10.63
C SER A 714 49.52 -32.75 12.00
N ASP A 715 50.67 -33.42 12.08
CA ASP A 715 51.24 -34.11 13.24
C ASP A 715 51.00 -33.45 14.62
N ASN A 716 50.67 -34.31 15.58
CA ASN A 716 50.71 -34.15 17.05
C ASN A 716 49.48 -33.52 17.74
N ALA A 717 48.51 -34.36 18.13
CA ALA A 717 48.13 -34.65 19.54
C ALA A 717 46.75 -35.34 19.66
N PHE A 718 46.52 -36.44 18.96
CA PHE A 718 45.46 -37.40 19.28
C PHE A 718 46.06 -38.82 19.27
N GLN A 719 46.79 -39.15 20.32
CA GLN A 719 46.90 -40.54 20.74
C GLN A 719 45.65 -40.84 21.57
N GLU A 720 44.94 -41.88 21.16
CA GLU A 720 43.65 -42.40 21.65
C GLU A 720 42.41 -41.85 20.92
N THR A 721 41.97 -42.64 19.93
CA THR A 721 40.68 -42.67 19.17
C THR A 721 40.70 -42.33 17.68
N THR A 722 41.86 -42.33 17.03
CA THR A 722 41.91 -42.81 15.63
C THR A 722 41.96 -44.34 15.67
N LEU A 723 40.88 -44.99 15.26
CA LEU A 723 40.86 -46.44 15.09
C LEU A 723 42.01 -46.84 14.15
N ALA A 724 42.90 -47.73 14.59
CA ALA A 724 44.06 -48.21 13.83
C ALA A 724 43.64 -48.73 12.43
N GLU A 725 44.54 -48.75 11.45
CA GLU A 725 44.22 -49.23 10.08
C GLU A 725 43.63 -50.64 10.06
N ASP A 726 43.95 -51.43 11.08
CA ASP A 726 43.49 -52.79 11.34
C ASP A 726 42.31 -52.88 12.33
N HIS A 727 41.75 -51.74 12.75
CA HIS A 727 40.64 -51.72 13.71
C HIS A 727 39.33 -52.18 13.07
N PRO A 728 38.57 -53.08 13.71
CA PRO A 728 37.38 -53.71 13.15
C PRO A 728 36.34 -52.73 12.60
N ASP A 729 36.03 -51.65 13.31
CA ASP A 729 34.98 -50.71 12.86
C ASP A 729 35.42 -49.80 11.70
N ARG A 730 36.72 -49.51 11.59
CA ARG A 730 37.29 -48.76 10.46
C ARG A 730 37.36 -49.65 9.22
N LEU A 731 37.86 -50.87 9.39
CA LEU A 731 37.85 -51.90 8.35
C LEU A 731 36.44 -52.25 7.90
N ALA A 732 35.47 -52.32 8.81
CA ALA A 732 34.06 -52.59 8.48
C ALA A 732 33.44 -51.42 7.70
N SER A 733 33.72 -50.17 8.06
CA SER A 733 33.24 -48.99 7.34
C SER A 733 33.87 -48.85 5.95
N GLN A 734 35.18 -49.09 5.83
CA GLN A 734 35.89 -49.12 4.54
C GLN A 734 35.44 -50.31 3.68
N HIS A 735 35.22 -51.48 4.28
CA HIS A 735 34.69 -52.66 3.60
C HIS A 735 33.26 -52.43 3.11
N ALA A 736 32.38 -51.86 3.93
CA ALA A 736 31.01 -51.50 3.53
C ALA A 736 31.02 -50.46 2.41
N LEU A 737 31.92 -49.47 2.46
CA LEU A 737 32.11 -48.47 1.42
C LEU A 737 32.63 -49.06 0.11
N ALA A 738 33.65 -49.92 0.18
CA ALA A 738 34.22 -50.64 -0.96
C ALA A 738 33.19 -51.62 -1.57
N MET A 739 32.38 -52.28 -0.75
CA MET A 739 31.28 -53.15 -1.18
C MET A 739 30.15 -52.34 -1.83
N ALA A 740 29.82 -51.16 -1.30
CA ALA A 740 28.86 -50.25 -1.93
C ALA A 740 29.34 -49.75 -3.30
N TYR A 741 30.62 -49.38 -3.45
CA TYR A 741 31.21 -49.02 -4.74
C TYR A 741 31.22 -50.18 -5.74
N LYS A 742 31.53 -51.39 -5.26
CA LYS A 742 31.48 -52.61 -6.06
C LYS A 742 30.05 -52.93 -6.52
N ALA A 743 29.06 -52.76 -5.64
CA ALA A 743 27.64 -52.94 -5.93
C ALA A 743 27.13 -51.89 -6.95
N ASN A 744 27.59 -50.64 -6.88
CA ASN A 744 27.20 -49.57 -7.80
C ASN A 744 27.94 -49.61 -9.16
N GLY A 745 28.75 -50.64 -9.44
CA GLY A 745 29.48 -50.79 -10.70
C GLY A 745 30.73 -49.90 -10.82
N GLN A 746 31.11 -49.20 -9.76
CA GLN A 746 32.25 -48.30 -9.67
C GLN A 746 33.52 -49.06 -9.24
N ILE A 747 33.89 -50.08 -10.03
CA ILE A 747 34.94 -51.06 -9.71
C ILE A 747 36.34 -50.41 -9.57
N ALA A 748 36.58 -49.28 -10.24
CA ALA A 748 37.85 -48.56 -10.14
C ALA A 748 38.03 -47.88 -8.77
N GLU A 749 36.96 -47.32 -8.21
CA GLU A 749 36.94 -46.64 -6.91
C GLU A 749 36.96 -47.66 -5.75
N ALA A 750 36.29 -48.81 -5.92
CA ALA A 750 36.36 -49.93 -5.00
C ALA A 750 37.75 -50.59 -4.87
N ARG A 751 38.69 -50.29 -5.78
CA ARG A 751 40.08 -50.79 -5.74
C ARG A 751 41.06 -49.86 -5.04
N THR A 752 40.68 -48.60 -4.85
CA THR A 752 41.50 -47.54 -4.24
C THR A 752 41.01 -47.12 -2.86
N THR A 753 39.83 -47.59 -2.46
CA THR A 753 39.26 -47.52 -1.10
C THR A 753 39.67 -48.78 -0.35
#